data_AF-A0A3N1GFF7-F1
#
_entry.id   AF-A0A3N1GFF7-F1
#
_cell.length_a   1.000
_cell.length_b   1.000
_cell.length_c   1.000
_cell.angle_alpha   90.00
_cell.angle_beta   90.00
_cell.angle_gamma   90.00
#
_symmetry.space_group_name_H-M   'P 1'
#
loop_
_entity.id
_entity.type
_entity.pdbx_description
1 polymer ?
#
loop_
_entity_poly.entity_id
_entity_poly.type
_entity_poly.pdbx_seq_one_letter_code
_entity_poly.pdbx_strand_id
1 'polypeptide(L)'
;MRTVASAKASSEDAVTDRRGKRWRGRGGLVTIGTVLALVAGLGLTVLGLGAADQAVASFDAASWVWSRTKGEAARVNGVTARVDTRVDVPRARGHQVQVTQNDRFVILRDVQTGVVSTMDLVSLKEAATAQTTSGLGVRVALDEDAAFIIDAVQGEVRQLDPRTLTPVGQSLRFPPGITGGVFDGKGNLWIAVPSEGTVSVITPAPLPDEAATSGSGAGSAAGAGKAAAGPALVRTESVAPGNHDLTISTLESGVAVLNRTTNELTTVRDAAKQTVELPLEGPGSLPAHTEGDVIPVTVPDARRVYGVSQGRTTADFPVPGDGPELQAAVAWEGFFYVADESTGTVHVFDQAGRVRKDIGFTDPGGPLELEVRESYLFINAPSASTARVVDGAHTVRVVDKYADDVLGGDPPPTPADPPPPPPKPKKPPVTKPGAPRAVRAAAGDAQVRVTWQAAPANGAPITRYVVEGAERTFPVGANQRSLDVTGLTNGETYQFTVRAVNQKGEGPTRTSNAVTPTAEVPDAPTAVNAEAKPDGTVVVSWPAANGQGLEIERYAVTAISEGGSSPVGEAKDGTSFTVPGGQLEYGKQYAFTVVAVNERGAGSKASPVSASVVPFTRPGRTEGVDAATVGDRPGTIRVSWAAPADNGRPITRYVVAAGGRTTEVTDGTGATLEGFGEGETVAVEVRAVNEAGPGEPGSATARTVAKPAVTITGSSATFNSATVTFTVDAGGGTATCSISASDGGGTATGSCTSLQLTGLKPSTAYTFTVSARNAAGEESKTREQRTDALFGTATCNNGRNGDTATYCDEDRAGRNGNEIFSVTRQDNGRQVGWAKPGTRLEAYCKKQGEEVYAYIYNNDKRSTWWIQVNYEGKNYIPFAWLNLDGGDNVNDLPTC
;
A
#
# COMPACT_ATOMS: atom_id res chain seq x y z
N MET A 1 57.47 -7.26 -6.65
CA MET A 1 56.66 -8.24 -7.42
C MET A 1 55.30 -7.57 -7.68
N ARG A 2 54.66 -7.61 -8.85
CA ARG A 2 54.98 -8.15 -10.19
C ARG A 2 54.27 -7.25 -11.24
N THR A 3 54.75 -7.16 -12.48
CA THR A 3 54.11 -6.48 -13.64
C THR A 3 53.28 -7.47 -14.47
N VAL A 4 52.43 -7.12 -15.46
CA VAL A 4 52.12 -5.88 -16.26
C VAL A 4 50.58 -5.83 -16.48
N ALA A 5 49.83 -4.88 -17.09
CA ALA A 5 50.03 -3.65 -17.91
C ALA A 5 48.85 -2.65 -17.61
N SER A 6 48.39 -1.65 -18.39
CA SER A 6 48.62 -1.22 -19.80
C SER A 6 48.23 0.28 -20.05
N ALA A 7 47.80 0.61 -21.29
CA ALA A 7 47.25 1.88 -21.83
C ALA A 7 46.52 2.80 -20.81
N LYS A 8 46.79 4.11 -20.64
CA LYS A 8 47.23 5.22 -21.54
C LYS A 8 46.12 5.66 -22.53
N ALA A 9 45.87 6.95 -22.83
CA ALA A 9 46.70 8.15 -22.65
C ALA A 9 45.90 9.49 -22.51
N SER A 10 46.61 10.55 -22.08
CA SER A 10 46.28 11.97 -22.31
C SER A 10 47.56 12.81 -22.28
N SER A 11 47.68 13.82 -23.14
CA SER A 11 48.71 14.87 -23.18
C SER A 11 48.24 16.01 -24.13
N GLU A 12 48.83 17.23 -24.22
CA GLU A 12 50.10 17.76 -23.69
C GLU A 12 50.03 19.32 -23.53
N ASP A 13 51.10 19.95 -23.05
CA ASP A 13 51.18 21.37 -22.63
C ASP A 13 51.32 22.43 -23.74
N ALA A 14 51.24 23.73 -23.36
CA ALA A 14 51.36 24.91 -24.24
C ALA A 14 52.63 25.76 -23.99
N VAL A 15 53.30 26.24 -25.05
CA VAL A 15 54.66 26.85 -24.97
C VAL A 15 54.92 27.99 -26.01
N THR A 16 54.99 29.26 -25.56
CA THR A 16 55.81 30.42 -26.11
C THR A 16 55.54 31.00 -27.53
N ASP A 17 55.96 32.22 -27.96
CA ASP A 17 56.43 33.52 -27.37
C ASP A 17 56.60 34.60 -28.50
N ARG A 18 56.70 35.90 -28.12
CA ARG A 18 57.41 37.06 -28.76
C ARG A 18 56.69 38.23 -29.47
N ARG A 19 57.20 39.42 -29.09
CA ARG A 19 57.20 40.78 -29.73
C ARG A 19 55.94 41.66 -29.51
N GLY A 20 56.03 42.94 -29.08
CA GLY A 20 57.13 43.63 -28.37
C GLY A 20 57.18 45.18 -28.50
N LYS A 21 57.16 45.91 -27.37
CA LYS A 21 57.36 47.37 -27.18
C LYS A 21 56.20 48.28 -27.70
N ARG A 22 55.96 49.51 -27.20
CA ARG A 22 56.75 50.42 -26.33
C ARG A 22 55.88 51.47 -25.58
N TRP A 23 56.15 51.72 -24.28
CA TRP A 23 55.98 53.00 -23.51
C TRP A 23 54.58 53.69 -23.41
N ARG A 24 54.30 54.63 -22.46
CA ARG A 24 54.61 54.77 -21.01
C ARG A 24 53.84 55.99 -20.42
N GLY A 25 53.47 55.96 -19.13
CA GLY A 25 52.88 57.10 -18.38
C GLY A 25 51.41 56.87 -18.01
N ARG A 26 50.96 56.66 -16.75
CA ARG A 26 51.49 56.74 -15.37
C ARG A 26 51.18 58.05 -14.61
N GLY A 27 50.19 57.99 -13.70
CA GLY A 27 49.86 58.97 -12.66
C GLY A 27 48.42 59.51 -12.78
N GLY A 28 47.60 59.57 -11.72
CA GLY A 28 47.72 58.98 -10.37
C GLY A 28 46.79 59.62 -9.33
N LEU A 29 46.40 58.85 -8.29
CA LEU A 29 45.61 59.23 -7.08
C LEU A 29 44.10 59.55 -7.38
N VAL A 30 43.09 58.94 -6.72
CA VAL A 30 42.68 58.95 -5.28
C VAL A 30 42.10 60.33 -4.92
N THR A 31 40.84 60.46 -4.43
CA THR A 31 40.42 60.24 -3.03
C THR A 31 38.89 60.16 -2.85
N ILE A 32 38.41 59.37 -1.86
CA ILE A 32 37.16 59.38 -1.01
C ILE A 32 36.09 60.46 -1.31
N GLY A 33 34.75 60.26 -1.22
CA GLY A 33 33.91 59.10 -0.79
C GLY A 33 32.79 59.49 0.23
N THR A 34 31.69 58.71 0.33
CA THR A 34 30.58 58.79 1.35
C THR A 34 29.72 60.09 1.38
N VAL A 35 28.43 60.21 1.79
CA VAL A 35 27.34 59.29 2.27
C VAL A 35 25.93 59.96 2.13
N LEU A 36 24.82 59.22 2.39
CA LEU A 36 23.38 59.56 2.71
C LEU A 36 22.87 61.03 2.75
N ALA A 37 21.56 61.38 2.65
CA ALA A 37 20.32 60.79 2.10
C ALA A 37 19.10 61.75 2.28
N LEU A 38 18.01 61.53 1.54
CA LEU A 38 16.59 61.89 1.80
C LEU A 38 16.12 63.37 2.07
N VAL A 39 15.36 63.90 1.09
CA VAL A 39 14.01 64.52 1.20
C VAL A 39 13.77 65.84 1.97
N ALA A 40 13.26 66.87 1.26
CA ALA A 40 11.93 67.49 1.50
C ALA A 40 11.58 68.65 0.50
N GLY A 41 10.31 68.74 0.07
CA GLY A 41 9.63 69.94 -0.49
C GLY A 41 10.02 70.40 -1.92
N LEU A 42 9.29 70.08 -2.99
CA LEU A 42 7.98 70.62 -3.46
C LEU A 42 8.00 72.03 -4.09
N GLY A 43 7.64 72.09 -5.38
CA GLY A 43 7.26 73.29 -6.15
C GLY A 43 6.57 72.84 -7.44
N LEU A 44 5.30 73.23 -7.65
CA LEU A 44 4.37 72.59 -8.60
C LEU A 44 3.71 73.61 -9.56
N THR A 45 3.05 73.12 -10.62
CA THR A 45 2.32 73.87 -11.68
C THR A 45 3.23 74.64 -12.66
N VAL A 46 2.90 74.93 -13.93
CA VAL A 46 1.65 74.97 -14.74
C VAL A 46 2.00 74.47 -16.17
N LEU A 47 1.26 73.67 -16.95
CA LEU A 47 0.03 72.87 -16.82
C LEU A 47 0.06 71.76 -17.94
N GLY A 48 -0.84 70.77 -17.91
CA GLY A 48 -0.97 69.77 -19.00
C GLY A 48 -1.57 68.42 -18.58
N LEU A 49 -2.81 68.41 -18.09
CA LEU A 49 -3.49 67.22 -17.56
C LEU A 49 -3.86 66.20 -18.65
N GLY A 50 -3.75 64.89 -18.36
CA GLY A 50 -4.35 63.86 -19.22
C GLY A 50 -3.77 62.43 -19.21
N ALA A 51 -2.78 62.07 -18.39
CA ALA A 51 -2.12 60.75 -18.51
C ALA A 51 -1.52 60.15 -17.20
N ALA A 52 -1.97 60.56 -16.00
CA ALA A 52 -1.29 60.23 -14.74
C ALA A 52 -1.96 59.14 -13.86
N ASP A 53 -3.29 58.96 -13.95
CA ASP A 53 -4.06 58.09 -13.04
C ASP A 53 -4.08 56.59 -13.44
N GLN A 54 -3.02 56.14 -14.12
CA GLN A 54 -2.77 54.73 -14.49
C GLN A 54 -1.34 54.27 -14.16
N ALA A 55 -0.49 55.15 -13.63
CA ALA A 55 0.91 54.85 -13.30
C ALA A 55 1.11 54.15 -11.94
N VAL A 56 0.01 53.73 -11.29
CA VAL A 56 -0.01 52.85 -10.11
C VAL A 56 -1.04 51.73 -10.36
N ALA A 57 -0.89 51.02 -11.48
CA ALA A 57 -1.45 49.67 -11.60
C ALA A 57 -0.66 48.75 -10.65
N SER A 58 -1.36 47.93 -9.88
CA SER A 58 -0.76 47.06 -8.86
C SER A 58 0.16 45.98 -9.45
N PHE A 59 1.06 45.45 -8.62
CA PHE A 59 1.74 44.18 -8.90
C PHE A 59 0.83 42.96 -8.65
N ASP A 60 -0.33 43.21 -8.06
CA ASP A 60 -1.13 42.28 -7.27
C ASP A 60 -2.27 41.64 -8.09
N ALA A 61 -2.13 41.52 -9.42
CA ALA A 61 -3.17 40.95 -10.29
C ALA A 61 -2.57 40.34 -11.56
N ALA A 62 -1.88 39.21 -11.44
CA ALA A 62 -1.29 38.49 -12.58
C ALA A 62 -1.19 36.97 -12.35
N SER A 63 -1.29 36.21 -13.45
CA SER A 63 -1.10 34.75 -13.48
C SER A 63 -0.11 34.35 -14.57
N TRP A 64 0.70 33.33 -14.32
CA TRP A 64 1.55 32.71 -15.34
C TRP A 64 0.83 31.59 -16.07
N VAL A 65 0.60 31.79 -17.36
CA VAL A 65 -0.06 30.82 -18.25
C VAL A 65 0.96 30.07 -19.10
N TRP A 66 0.70 28.77 -19.36
CA TRP A 66 1.58 27.93 -20.17
C TRP A 66 1.25 27.99 -21.67
N SER A 67 2.28 27.94 -22.51
CA SER A 67 2.17 27.57 -23.92
C SER A 67 2.91 26.25 -24.18
N ARG A 68 2.14 25.18 -24.39
CA ARG A 68 2.66 23.87 -24.81
C ARG A 68 3.32 23.93 -26.18
N THR A 69 2.76 24.74 -27.08
CA THR A 69 3.20 24.90 -28.47
C THR A 69 4.54 25.66 -28.58
N LYS A 70 4.80 26.61 -27.69
CA LYS A 70 6.09 27.32 -27.62
C LYS A 70 7.10 26.72 -26.63
N GLY A 71 6.62 26.04 -25.59
CA GLY A 71 7.40 25.74 -24.39
C GLY A 71 7.76 27.00 -23.59
N GLU A 72 6.86 27.99 -23.59
CA GLU A 72 7.07 29.30 -22.95
C GLU A 72 6.01 29.48 -21.83
N ALA A 73 6.44 29.97 -20.66
CA ALA A 73 5.56 30.48 -19.62
C ALA A 73 5.40 32.00 -19.79
N ALA A 74 4.17 32.52 -19.76
CA ALA A 74 3.87 33.93 -20.01
C ALA A 74 3.09 34.53 -18.83
N ARG A 75 3.58 35.64 -18.25
CA ARG A 75 2.87 36.35 -17.18
C ARG A 75 1.77 37.23 -17.79
N VAL A 76 0.52 36.88 -17.54
CA VAL A 76 -0.67 37.62 -17.96
C VAL A 76 -1.14 38.54 -16.84
N ASN A 77 -1.28 39.81 -17.16
CA ASN A 77 -1.79 40.85 -16.27
C ASN A 77 -3.32 40.91 -16.30
N GLY A 78 -3.99 40.78 -15.16
CA GLY A 78 -5.45 40.80 -15.05
C GLY A 78 -6.05 42.17 -15.43
N VAL A 79 -5.45 43.26 -14.94
CA VAL A 79 -5.94 44.62 -15.16
C VAL A 79 -5.86 45.03 -16.64
N THR A 80 -4.76 44.70 -17.33
CA THR A 80 -4.53 45.12 -18.72
C THR A 80 -4.90 44.07 -19.77
N ALA A 81 -5.08 42.80 -19.37
CA ALA A 81 -5.28 41.64 -20.25
C ALA A 81 -4.16 41.48 -21.31
N ARG A 82 -2.91 41.62 -20.89
CA ARG A 82 -1.70 41.51 -21.75
C ARG A 82 -0.63 40.65 -21.09
N VAL A 83 0.34 40.22 -21.90
CA VAL A 83 1.56 39.55 -21.42
C VAL A 83 2.58 40.61 -21.00
N ASP A 84 2.99 40.61 -19.74
CA ASP A 84 4.02 41.50 -19.20
C ASP A 84 5.44 40.96 -19.40
N THR A 85 5.59 39.64 -19.51
CA THR A 85 6.87 38.91 -19.51
C THR A 85 6.68 37.50 -20.03
N ARG A 86 7.70 36.95 -20.72
CA ARG A 86 7.79 35.51 -21.05
C ARG A 86 9.12 34.92 -20.62
N VAL A 87 9.11 33.62 -20.32
CA VAL A 87 10.31 32.81 -20.06
C VAL A 87 10.24 31.54 -20.88
N ASP A 88 11.29 31.28 -21.67
CA ASP A 88 11.44 30.04 -22.45
C ASP A 88 11.87 28.89 -21.53
N VAL A 89 11.23 27.73 -21.68
CA VAL A 89 11.47 26.51 -20.90
C VAL A 89 11.74 25.37 -21.90
N PRO A 90 12.90 25.36 -22.58
CA PRO A 90 13.08 24.62 -23.83
C PRO A 90 12.91 23.10 -23.71
N ARG A 91 13.13 22.55 -22.51
CA ARG A 91 13.02 21.11 -22.20
C ARG A 91 11.57 20.60 -22.20
N ALA A 92 10.59 21.48 -22.03
CA ALA A 92 9.17 21.12 -21.91
C ALA A 92 8.35 21.39 -23.19
N ARG A 93 8.99 21.73 -24.32
CA ARG A 93 8.31 21.96 -25.60
C ARG A 93 7.51 20.73 -26.05
N GLY A 94 6.20 20.90 -26.22
CA GLY A 94 5.27 19.81 -26.55
C GLY A 94 4.89 18.88 -25.39
N HIS A 95 5.55 18.97 -24.23
CA HIS A 95 5.21 18.23 -23.02
C HIS A 95 4.00 18.87 -22.31
N GLN A 96 3.40 18.15 -21.37
CA GLN A 96 2.41 18.68 -20.44
C GLN A 96 3.14 19.15 -19.18
N VAL A 97 2.93 20.40 -18.81
CA VAL A 97 3.52 21.00 -17.60
C VAL A 97 2.39 21.30 -16.63
N GLN A 98 2.49 20.80 -15.40
CA GLN A 98 1.72 21.35 -14.30
C GLN A 98 2.39 22.67 -13.89
N VAL A 99 1.65 23.77 -14.00
CA VAL A 99 2.02 25.05 -13.37
C VAL A 99 1.45 25.06 -11.96
N THR A 100 2.22 25.53 -10.99
CA THR A 100 1.72 25.84 -9.63
C THR A 100 2.46 27.08 -9.16
N GLN A 101 1.74 28.10 -8.69
CA GLN A 101 2.29 29.45 -8.53
C GLN A 101 1.70 30.18 -7.33
N ASN A 102 2.44 31.18 -6.84
CA ASN A 102 1.96 32.21 -5.93
C ASN A 102 2.62 33.56 -6.30
N ASP A 103 2.63 34.54 -5.40
CA ASP A 103 3.15 35.89 -5.68
C ASP A 103 4.67 35.97 -5.79
N ARG A 104 5.36 34.92 -5.33
CA ARG A 104 6.82 34.88 -5.29
C ARG A 104 7.44 33.82 -6.20
N PHE A 105 6.80 32.67 -6.36
CA PHE A 105 7.36 31.54 -7.10
C PHE A 105 6.40 31.00 -8.16
N VAL A 106 6.97 30.52 -9.26
CA VAL A 106 6.32 29.62 -10.20
C VAL A 106 7.10 28.32 -10.22
N ILE A 107 6.43 27.22 -9.86
CA ILE A 107 6.96 25.87 -9.97
C ILE A 107 6.33 25.21 -11.20
N LEU A 108 7.19 24.70 -12.08
CA LEU A 108 6.84 24.00 -13.31
C LEU A 108 7.23 22.54 -13.17
N ARG A 109 6.26 21.62 -13.17
CA ARG A 109 6.51 20.18 -13.23
C ARG A 109 6.20 19.64 -14.61
N ASP A 110 7.22 19.15 -15.31
CA ASP A 110 7.05 18.34 -16.52
C ASP A 110 6.46 16.97 -16.11
N VAL A 111 5.23 16.71 -16.57
CA VAL A 111 4.48 15.50 -16.22
C VAL A 111 5.10 14.25 -16.87
N GLN A 112 5.72 14.37 -18.04
CA GLN A 112 6.34 13.25 -18.75
C GLN A 112 7.71 12.89 -18.16
N THR A 113 8.55 13.87 -17.82
CA THR A 113 9.91 13.60 -17.33
C THR A 113 10.03 13.58 -15.80
N GLY A 114 9.06 14.12 -15.06
CA GLY A 114 9.13 14.27 -13.60
C GLY A 114 10.11 15.35 -13.14
N VAL A 115 10.65 16.16 -14.04
CA VAL A 115 11.49 17.31 -13.68
C VAL A 115 10.61 18.42 -13.11
N VAL A 116 11.03 18.96 -11.97
CA VAL A 116 10.42 20.13 -11.32
C VAL A 116 11.44 21.26 -11.33
N SER A 117 11.13 22.37 -12.00
CA SER A 117 11.92 23.62 -11.96
C SER A 117 11.15 24.68 -11.16
N THR A 118 11.85 25.46 -10.35
CA THR A 118 11.30 26.64 -9.65
C THR A 118 11.89 27.92 -10.21
N MET A 119 11.08 28.97 -10.31
CA MET A 119 11.46 30.30 -10.76
C MET A 119 11.01 31.35 -9.73
N ASP A 120 11.97 32.12 -9.22
CA ASP A 120 11.70 33.27 -8.33
C ASP A 120 11.27 34.48 -9.20
N LEU A 121 10.09 35.02 -8.90
CA LEU A 121 9.42 36.05 -9.70
C LEU A 121 10.01 37.45 -9.54
N VAL A 122 10.82 37.69 -8.51
CA VAL A 122 11.54 38.94 -8.28
C VAL A 122 12.79 39.01 -9.18
N SER A 123 13.42 37.87 -9.43
CA SER A 123 14.66 37.75 -10.21
C SER A 123 14.47 37.26 -11.65
N LEU A 124 13.31 36.67 -11.97
CA LEU A 124 12.95 36.08 -13.26
C LEU A 124 13.99 35.07 -13.78
N LYS A 125 14.45 34.18 -12.89
CA LYS A 125 15.44 33.14 -13.19
C LYS A 125 15.02 31.79 -12.62
N GLU A 126 15.37 30.72 -13.34
CA GLU A 126 15.37 29.35 -12.79
C GLU A 126 16.29 29.33 -11.55
N ALA A 127 15.71 29.10 -10.38
CA ALA A 127 16.39 29.16 -9.09
C ALA A 127 16.89 27.78 -8.64
N ALA A 128 16.14 26.72 -8.94
CA ALA A 128 16.57 25.34 -8.75
C ALA A 128 15.80 24.35 -9.64
N THR A 129 16.34 23.12 -9.74
CA THR A 129 15.69 21.98 -10.38
C THR A 129 15.79 20.73 -9.50
N ALA A 130 14.71 19.95 -9.44
CA ALA A 130 14.62 18.67 -8.74
C ALA A 130 13.98 17.60 -9.64
N GLN A 131 14.17 16.33 -9.28
CA GLN A 131 13.59 15.18 -9.96
C GLN A 131 12.57 14.49 -9.06
N THR A 132 11.37 14.25 -9.58
CA THR A 132 10.33 13.41 -8.96
C THR A 132 10.08 12.17 -9.79
N THR A 133 9.24 11.26 -9.28
CA THR A 133 8.55 10.26 -10.10
C THR A 133 7.80 10.96 -11.25
N SER A 134 7.81 10.37 -12.44
CA SER A 134 7.09 10.90 -13.61
C SER A 134 5.61 10.45 -13.61
N GLY A 135 4.81 11.01 -14.51
CA GLY A 135 3.39 10.70 -14.68
C GLY A 135 2.44 11.59 -13.88
N LEU A 136 1.15 11.30 -14.01
CA LEU A 136 0.04 12.09 -13.44
C LEU A 136 -0.17 11.87 -11.92
N GLY A 137 0.39 10.79 -11.37
CA GLY A 137 0.28 10.42 -9.96
C GLY A 137 1.18 11.23 -9.02
N VAL A 138 1.89 12.25 -9.49
CA VAL A 138 2.61 13.20 -8.63
C VAL A 138 2.14 14.61 -8.94
N ARG A 139 1.86 15.38 -7.88
CA ARG A 139 1.53 16.81 -8.00
C ARG A 139 2.48 17.65 -7.15
N VAL A 140 2.70 18.88 -7.62
CA VAL A 140 3.20 19.96 -6.76
C VAL A 140 2.01 20.71 -6.16
N ALA A 141 2.07 21.01 -4.86
CA ALA A 141 1.29 22.05 -4.21
C ALA A 141 2.24 23.15 -3.71
N LEU A 142 1.78 24.39 -3.70
CA LEU A 142 2.55 25.57 -3.28
C LEU A 142 1.60 26.56 -2.62
N ASP A 143 2.03 27.11 -1.49
CA ASP A 143 1.36 28.17 -0.74
C ASP A 143 2.43 28.99 0.00
N GLU A 144 2.29 30.31 0.09
CA GLU A 144 3.30 31.26 0.63
C GLU A 144 4.79 30.86 0.40
N ASP A 145 5.51 30.44 1.45
CA ASP A 145 6.91 29.96 1.38
C ASP A 145 7.02 28.41 1.53
N ALA A 146 5.92 27.67 1.36
CA ALA A 146 5.83 26.22 1.49
C ALA A 146 5.47 25.50 0.17
N ALA A 147 6.41 24.73 -0.38
CA ALA A 147 6.14 23.80 -1.49
C ALA A 147 6.02 22.36 -0.99
N PHE A 148 5.20 21.54 -1.63
CA PHE A 148 5.11 20.10 -1.40
C PHE A 148 5.08 19.31 -2.70
N ILE A 149 5.81 18.20 -2.72
CA ILE A 149 5.55 17.09 -3.64
C ILE A 149 4.59 16.13 -2.95
N ILE A 150 3.45 15.86 -3.58
CA ILE A 150 2.54 14.79 -3.22
C ILE A 150 2.69 13.69 -4.28
N ASP A 151 3.34 12.58 -3.91
CA ASP A 151 3.38 11.35 -4.70
C ASP A 151 2.22 10.44 -4.26
N ALA A 152 1.15 10.45 -5.06
CA ALA A 152 -0.04 9.65 -4.83
C ALA A 152 0.21 8.14 -5.03
N VAL A 153 1.22 7.76 -5.82
CA VAL A 153 1.55 6.36 -6.12
C VAL A 153 2.30 5.73 -4.94
N GLN A 154 3.23 6.48 -4.33
CA GLN A 154 4.04 6.03 -3.18
C GLN A 154 3.48 6.42 -1.81
N GLY A 155 2.35 7.14 -1.77
CA GLY A 155 1.79 7.68 -0.53
C GLY A 155 2.74 8.66 0.17
N GLU A 156 3.60 9.36 -0.57
CA GLU A 156 4.62 10.25 0.02
C GLU A 156 4.22 11.72 -0.08
N VAL A 157 4.35 12.43 1.03
CA VAL A 157 4.09 13.87 1.11
C VAL A 157 5.34 14.56 1.64
N ARG A 158 6.09 15.20 0.74
CA ARG A 158 7.44 15.73 0.99
C ARG A 158 7.44 17.25 0.82
N GLN A 159 7.61 17.98 1.92
CA GLN A 159 7.82 19.43 1.86
C GLN A 159 9.18 19.75 1.23
N LEU A 160 9.21 20.77 0.37
CA LEU A 160 10.40 21.38 -0.20
C LEU A 160 10.45 22.86 0.18
N ASP A 161 11.65 23.41 0.23
CA ASP A 161 11.88 24.85 0.17
C ASP A 161 11.66 25.34 -1.28
N PRO A 162 10.70 26.23 -1.57
CA PRO A 162 10.40 26.67 -2.94
C PRO A 162 11.54 27.44 -3.62
N ARG A 163 12.53 27.92 -2.85
CA ARG A 163 13.68 28.70 -3.33
C ARG A 163 14.78 27.81 -3.90
N THR A 164 14.90 26.59 -3.40
CA THR A 164 16.02 25.66 -3.68
C THR A 164 15.60 24.26 -4.11
N LEU A 165 14.30 23.93 -3.98
CA LEU A 165 13.73 22.58 -4.10
C LEU A 165 14.40 21.52 -3.21
N THR A 166 15.08 21.93 -2.12
CA THR A 166 15.65 21.00 -1.13
C THR A 166 14.58 20.53 -0.13
N PRO A 167 14.52 19.24 0.22
CA PRO A 167 13.55 18.74 1.21
C PRO A 167 13.66 19.40 2.59
N VAL A 168 12.51 19.69 3.19
CA VAL A 168 12.38 20.26 4.54
C VAL A 168 11.95 19.16 5.51
N GLY A 169 12.89 18.74 6.38
CA GLY A 169 12.66 17.69 7.37
C GLY A 169 12.42 16.29 6.78
N GLN A 170 11.55 15.51 7.40
CA GLN A 170 11.14 14.19 6.93
C GLN A 170 9.80 14.25 6.18
N SER A 171 9.64 13.48 5.12
CA SER A 171 8.37 13.30 4.42
C SER A 171 7.36 12.52 5.27
N LEU A 172 6.10 12.93 5.21
CA LEU A 172 4.98 12.13 5.74
C LEU A 172 4.67 10.96 4.79
N ARG A 173 4.19 9.86 5.37
CA ARG A 173 3.84 8.62 4.66
C ARG A 173 2.41 8.23 4.97
N PHE A 174 1.68 7.90 3.92
CA PHE A 174 0.32 7.37 3.92
C PHE A 174 0.30 6.04 3.14
N PRO A 175 -0.80 5.27 3.19
CA PRO A 175 -1.00 4.19 2.23
C PRO A 175 -0.92 4.68 0.78
N PRO A 176 -0.42 3.86 -0.18
CA PRO A 176 -0.50 4.15 -1.61
C PRO A 176 -1.94 4.49 -2.06
N GLY A 177 -2.06 5.40 -3.03
CA GLY A 177 -3.35 5.80 -3.62
C GLY A 177 -4.02 7.02 -2.98
N ILE A 178 -3.29 7.88 -2.26
CA ILE A 178 -3.83 9.17 -1.76
C ILE A 178 -4.27 10.12 -2.88
N THR A 179 -5.14 11.08 -2.59
CA THR A 179 -5.47 12.15 -3.55
C THR A 179 -4.31 13.12 -3.71
N GLY A 180 -4.21 13.79 -4.86
CA GLY A 180 -3.33 14.95 -5.01
C GLY A 180 -3.75 16.06 -4.04
N GLY A 181 -2.83 16.48 -3.17
CA GLY A 181 -3.10 17.50 -2.14
C GLY A 181 -3.17 18.92 -2.68
N VAL A 182 -3.93 19.77 -1.97
CA VAL A 182 -4.08 21.21 -2.24
C VAL A 182 -4.14 21.95 -0.89
N PHE A 183 -3.74 23.22 -0.86
CA PHE A 183 -3.81 24.07 0.34
C PHE A 183 -5.18 24.72 0.55
N ASP A 184 -5.62 24.84 1.80
CA ASP A 184 -6.74 25.72 2.16
C ASP A 184 -6.30 27.17 2.38
N GLY A 185 -7.25 28.12 2.40
CA GLY A 185 -6.97 29.55 2.65
C GLY A 185 -6.44 29.91 4.04
N LYS A 186 -6.01 28.91 4.83
CA LYS A 186 -5.28 29.03 6.10
C LYS A 186 -3.87 28.43 6.03
N GLY A 187 -3.38 28.10 4.82
CA GLY A 187 -2.05 27.53 4.59
C GLY A 187 -1.85 26.09 5.04
N ASN A 188 -2.93 25.29 5.11
CA ASN A 188 -2.85 23.87 5.47
C ASN A 188 -3.09 22.98 4.25
N LEU A 189 -2.18 22.03 4.03
CA LEU A 189 -2.28 21.05 2.95
C LEU A 189 -3.27 19.94 3.34
N TRP A 190 -4.34 19.79 2.55
CA TRP A 190 -5.35 18.74 2.73
C TRP A 190 -5.18 17.61 1.71
N ILE A 191 -5.29 16.36 2.19
CA ILE A 191 -5.09 15.13 1.42
C ILE A 191 -6.11 14.08 1.86
N ALA A 192 -6.86 13.48 0.94
CA ALA A 192 -7.70 12.31 1.25
C ALA A 192 -6.93 11.00 1.03
N VAL A 193 -7.29 9.99 1.82
CA VAL A 193 -6.73 8.63 1.80
C VAL A 193 -7.86 7.65 1.49
N PRO A 194 -8.16 7.39 0.20
CA PRO A 194 -9.28 6.54 -0.24
C PRO A 194 -9.35 5.18 0.44
N SER A 195 -8.21 4.51 0.63
CA SER A 195 -8.09 3.20 1.28
C SER A 195 -8.54 3.18 2.74
N GLU A 196 -8.41 4.30 3.46
CA GLU A 196 -8.85 4.47 4.85
C GLU A 196 -10.21 5.15 4.98
N GLY A 197 -10.68 5.85 3.94
CA GLY A 197 -11.90 6.66 3.99
C GLY A 197 -11.70 7.98 4.75
N THR A 198 -10.45 8.44 4.88
CA THR A 198 -10.07 9.59 5.71
C THR A 198 -9.65 10.81 4.88
N VAL A 199 -9.64 11.98 5.51
CA VAL A 199 -8.95 13.18 5.03
C VAL A 199 -8.03 13.72 6.12
N SER A 200 -6.79 14.02 5.75
CA SER A 200 -5.72 14.45 6.63
C SER A 200 -5.32 15.89 6.32
N VAL A 201 -4.99 16.66 7.37
CA VAL A 201 -4.54 18.05 7.26
C VAL A 201 -3.13 18.22 7.83
N ILE A 202 -2.27 18.85 7.04
CA ILE A 202 -0.83 18.95 7.26
C ILE A 202 -0.46 20.43 7.28
N THR A 203 0.20 20.87 8.35
CA THR A 203 0.77 22.23 8.43
C THR A 203 2.25 22.18 8.00
N PRO A 204 2.74 23.12 7.18
CA PRO A 204 4.15 23.23 6.82
C PRO A 204 5.07 23.38 8.04
N ALA A 205 6.32 22.91 7.92
CA ALA A 205 7.39 23.28 8.82
C ALA A 205 8.03 24.63 8.39
N PRO A 206 8.50 25.46 9.34
CA PRO A 206 9.24 26.69 9.03
C PRO A 206 10.50 26.43 8.20
N LEU A 207 10.88 27.38 7.33
CA LEU A 207 12.08 27.25 6.51
C LEU A 207 13.36 27.41 7.35
N PRO A 208 14.52 26.87 6.89
CA PRO A 208 15.76 26.83 7.68
C PRO A 208 16.27 28.20 8.17
N ASP A 209 16.00 29.28 7.44
CA ASP A 209 16.44 30.63 7.81
C ASP A 209 15.55 31.27 8.90
N GLU A 210 14.25 30.94 8.94
CA GLU A 210 13.32 31.44 9.95
C GLU A 210 13.60 30.84 11.32
N ALA A 211 13.92 29.54 11.35
CA ALA A 211 14.23 28.79 12.56
C ALA A 211 15.42 29.37 13.36
N ALA A 212 16.28 30.18 12.72
CA ALA A 212 17.37 30.89 13.37
C ALA A 212 16.92 32.15 14.16
N THR A 213 15.70 32.66 13.93
CA THR A 213 15.25 33.97 14.46
C THR A 213 14.39 33.90 15.72
N SER A 214 13.71 32.77 15.96
CA SER A 214 12.79 32.58 17.11
C SER A 214 13.49 32.20 18.43
N GLY A 215 14.80 31.99 18.41
CA GLY A 215 15.58 31.43 19.52
C GLY A 215 16.26 32.44 20.45
N SER A 216 15.52 33.30 21.15
CA SER A 216 16.08 34.15 22.23
C SER A 216 15.40 33.95 23.59
N GLY A 217 15.78 32.87 24.28
CA GLY A 217 15.38 32.56 25.66
C GLY A 217 16.34 31.56 26.30
N ALA A 218 16.83 31.84 27.50
CA ALA A 218 17.96 31.10 28.09
C ALA A 218 17.54 29.81 28.83
N GLY A 219 18.31 28.72 28.63
CA GLY A 219 18.17 27.48 29.40
C GLY A 219 19.15 26.40 28.93
N SER A 220 20.06 25.94 29.79
CA SER A 220 21.09 24.95 29.45
C SER A 220 20.65 23.50 29.73
N ALA A 221 20.76 22.63 28.73
CA ALA A 221 21.02 21.20 28.89
C ALA A 221 21.58 20.63 27.59
N ALA A 222 22.58 19.74 27.67
CA ALA A 222 23.08 19.02 26.50
C ALA A 222 22.23 17.78 26.20
N GLY A 223 21.88 17.57 24.94
CA GLY A 223 21.09 16.44 24.46
C GLY A 223 21.37 16.14 22.99
N ALA A 224 20.98 14.95 22.51
CA ALA A 224 21.23 14.52 21.13
C ALA A 224 20.63 15.48 20.10
N GLY A 225 21.28 15.61 18.94
CA GLY A 225 20.90 16.56 17.91
C GLY A 225 19.46 16.36 17.44
N LYS A 226 18.60 17.36 17.68
CA LYS A 226 17.28 17.44 17.03
C LYS A 226 17.50 17.50 15.51
N ALA A 227 16.87 16.59 14.78
CA ALA A 227 16.58 16.82 13.38
C ALA A 227 15.71 18.09 13.25
N ALA A 228 15.82 18.80 12.12
CA ALA A 228 14.87 19.85 11.79
C ALA A 228 13.45 19.26 11.77
N ALA A 229 12.47 19.99 12.31
CA ALA A 229 11.08 19.56 12.27
C ALA A 229 10.63 19.47 10.80
N GLY A 230 10.02 18.34 10.43
CA GLY A 230 9.34 18.19 9.14
C GLY A 230 7.89 18.64 9.21
N PRO A 231 7.18 18.65 8.07
CA PRO A 231 5.76 18.96 8.00
C PRO A 231 4.95 18.13 8.99
N ALA A 232 3.97 18.76 9.65
CA ALA A 232 3.25 18.17 10.76
C ALA A 232 1.83 17.74 10.35
N LEU A 233 1.53 16.44 10.45
CA LEU A 233 0.16 15.95 10.41
C LEU A 233 -0.59 16.43 11.66
N VAL A 234 -1.57 17.31 11.50
CA VAL A 234 -2.29 17.94 12.63
C VAL A 234 -3.48 17.11 13.08
N ARG A 235 -4.28 16.61 12.14
CA ARG A 235 -5.38 15.66 12.40
C ARG A 235 -5.77 14.89 11.14
N THR A 236 -6.48 13.79 11.35
CA THR A 236 -7.06 12.94 10.31
C THR A 236 -8.52 12.68 10.68
N GLU A 237 -9.43 12.98 9.77
CA GLU A 237 -10.88 12.92 9.96
C GLU A 237 -11.48 11.81 9.08
N SER A 238 -12.38 10.98 9.62
CA SER A 238 -13.12 10.01 8.78
C SER A 238 -14.23 10.72 8.02
N VAL A 239 -14.20 10.59 6.69
CA VAL A 239 -15.17 11.20 5.76
C VAL A 239 -16.04 10.14 5.09
N ALA A 240 -15.52 8.94 4.89
CA ALA A 240 -16.19 7.76 4.31
C ALA A 240 -15.72 6.46 5.02
N PRO A 241 -16.29 5.30 4.70
CA PRO A 241 -15.64 4.00 4.90
C PRO A 241 -14.40 3.85 4.00
N GLY A 242 -13.50 2.92 4.35
CA GLY A 242 -12.30 2.63 3.57
C GLY A 242 -12.57 2.00 2.21
N ASN A 243 -11.72 2.32 1.23
CA ASN A 243 -11.79 1.95 -0.19
C ASN A 243 -12.93 2.60 -0.99
N HIS A 244 -13.48 3.71 -0.50
CA HIS A 244 -14.38 4.59 -1.27
C HIS A 244 -13.59 5.48 -2.22
N ASP A 245 -14.17 5.80 -3.38
CA ASP A 245 -13.61 6.74 -4.36
C ASP A 245 -13.79 8.18 -3.86
N LEU A 246 -12.70 8.82 -3.42
CA LEU A 246 -12.70 10.16 -2.85
C LEU A 246 -12.02 11.17 -3.78
N THR A 247 -12.66 12.31 -3.99
CA THR A 247 -12.03 13.52 -4.56
C THR A 247 -12.24 14.72 -3.64
N ILE A 248 -11.36 15.72 -3.71
CA ILE A 248 -11.34 16.86 -2.78
C ILE A 248 -11.34 18.21 -3.51
N SER A 249 -11.96 19.20 -2.89
CA SER A 249 -11.80 20.63 -3.16
C SER A 249 -11.40 21.33 -1.87
N THR A 250 -10.38 22.18 -1.92
CA THR A 250 -10.04 23.06 -0.80
C THR A 250 -10.96 24.28 -0.76
N LEU A 251 -11.14 24.84 0.44
CA LEU A 251 -11.97 26.02 0.70
C LEU A 251 -11.09 27.14 1.29
N GLU A 252 -11.66 28.33 1.48
CA GLU A 252 -11.05 29.40 2.31
C GLU A 252 -10.64 28.91 3.71
N SER A 253 -11.32 27.89 4.23
CA SER A 253 -11.01 27.24 5.51
C SER A 253 -11.47 25.79 5.48
N GLY A 254 -10.54 24.84 5.42
CA GLY A 254 -10.83 23.41 5.37
C GLY A 254 -11.08 22.87 3.97
N VAL A 255 -11.82 21.76 3.90
CA VAL A 255 -11.93 20.93 2.69
C VAL A 255 -13.37 20.44 2.46
N ALA A 256 -13.75 20.26 1.20
CA ALA A 256 -14.91 19.49 0.76
C ALA A 256 -14.43 18.18 0.13
N VAL A 257 -14.97 17.05 0.58
CA VAL A 257 -14.64 15.71 0.08
C VAL A 257 -15.90 15.10 -0.52
N LEU A 258 -15.85 14.74 -1.80
CA LEU A 258 -16.92 14.01 -2.49
C LEU A 258 -16.61 12.52 -2.49
N ASN A 259 -17.50 11.73 -1.88
CA ASN A 259 -17.52 10.28 -1.93
C ASN A 259 -18.27 9.83 -3.20
N ARG A 260 -17.52 9.54 -4.27
CA ARG A 260 -18.05 9.17 -5.59
C ARG A 260 -18.65 7.75 -5.62
N THR A 261 -18.53 7.00 -4.52
CA THR A 261 -19.16 5.68 -4.33
C THR A 261 -20.56 5.78 -3.70
N THR A 262 -20.86 6.81 -2.90
CA THR A 262 -22.18 7.02 -2.25
C THR A 262 -22.88 8.31 -2.66
N ASN A 263 -22.24 9.15 -3.48
CA ASN A 263 -22.66 10.50 -3.85
C ASN A 263 -22.81 11.48 -2.65
N GLU A 264 -22.12 11.21 -1.54
CA GLU A 264 -22.10 12.09 -0.36
C GLU A 264 -21.00 13.15 -0.49
N LEU A 265 -21.36 14.43 -0.39
CA LEU A 265 -20.41 15.53 -0.20
C LEU A 265 -20.26 15.83 1.30
N THR A 266 -19.05 15.68 1.82
CA THR A 266 -18.68 15.99 3.20
C THR A 266 -17.79 17.23 3.26
N THR A 267 -18.24 18.29 3.91
CA THR A 267 -17.37 19.43 4.27
C THR A 267 -16.79 19.26 5.66
N VAL A 268 -15.52 19.64 5.81
CA VAL A 268 -14.77 19.64 7.07
C VAL A 268 -14.18 21.05 7.23
N ARG A 269 -14.80 21.88 8.07
CA ARG A 269 -14.31 23.23 8.42
C ARG A 269 -13.95 23.24 9.90
N ASP A 270 -12.66 23.43 10.21
CA ASP A 270 -12.10 23.27 11.56
C ASP A 270 -12.54 21.95 12.23
N ALA A 271 -13.26 21.99 13.35
CA ALA A 271 -13.79 20.80 14.04
C ALA A 271 -15.24 20.43 13.65
N ALA A 272 -15.82 21.11 12.65
CA ALA A 272 -17.19 20.87 12.19
C ALA A 272 -17.21 20.06 10.89
N LYS A 273 -17.92 18.92 10.92
CA LYS A 273 -18.23 18.09 9.75
C LYS A 273 -19.70 18.27 9.37
N GLN A 274 -20.00 18.49 8.08
CA GLN A 274 -21.34 18.43 7.53
C GLN A 274 -21.34 17.52 6.30
N THR A 275 -22.27 16.57 6.22
CA THR A 275 -22.41 15.65 5.08
C THR A 275 -23.78 15.81 4.45
N VAL A 276 -23.86 15.82 3.12
CA VAL A 276 -25.10 15.86 2.34
C VAL A 276 -25.03 14.86 1.19
N GLU A 277 -26.07 14.05 1.06
CA GLU A 277 -26.28 13.14 -0.07
C GLU A 277 -26.74 13.94 -1.30
N LEU A 278 -26.11 13.71 -2.46
CA LEU A 278 -26.42 14.41 -3.70
C LEU A 278 -27.05 13.46 -4.73
N PRO A 279 -28.07 13.90 -5.49
CA PRO A 279 -28.76 13.07 -6.48
C PRO A 279 -27.96 12.98 -7.79
N LEU A 280 -26.71 12.52 -7.72
CA LEU A 280 -25.82 12.44 -8.89
C LEU A 280 -26.17 11.22 -9.74
N GLU A 281 -26.45 11.46 -11.03
CA GLU A 281 -26.76 10.43 -12.02
C GLU A 281 -25.50 9.70 -12.56
N GLY A 282 -24.31 10.07 -12.07
CA GLY A 282 -23.01 9.56 -12.47
C GLY A 282 -21.89 10.08 -11.55
N PRO A 283 -20.62 9.68 -11.79
CA PRO A 283 -19.50 10.03 -10.92
C PRO A 283 -19.17 11.52 -10.95
N GLY A 284 -19.43 12.22 -9.85
CA GLY A 284 -19.16 13.66 -9.75
C GLY A 284 -17.67 14.02 -9.73
N SER A 285 -17.37 15.28 -10.04
CA SER A 285 -16.05 15.90 -9.97
C SER A 285 -16.09 17.25 -9.23
N LEU A 286 -14.95 17.63 -8.65
CA LEU A 286 -14.73 18.86 -7.88
C LEU A 286 -13.57 19.67 -8.47
N PRO A 287 -13.59 21.02 -8.41
CA PRO A 287 -12.44 21.84 -8.73
C PRO A 287 -11.37 21.69 -7.63
N ALA A 288 -10.10 21.97 -7.93
CA ALA A 288 -9.00 21.82 -6.95
C ALA A 288 -9.17 22.74 -5.71
N HIS A 289 -9.72 23.93 -5.94
CA HIS A 289 -10.10 24.92 -4.93
C HIS A 289 -11.50 25.47 -5.25
N THR A 290 -12.24 25.87 -4.22
CA THR A 290 -13.54 26.55 -4.31
C THR A 290 -13.46 27.85 -3.52
N GLU A 291 -13.59 28.99 -4.20
CA GLU A 291 -13.77 30.28 -3.54
C GLU A 291 -15.23 30.49 -3.11
N GLY A 292 -15.44 31.12 -1.96
CA GLY A 292 -16.76 31.38 -1.41
C GLY A 292 -17.51 30.15 -0.88
N ASP A 293 -18.79 30.36 -0.60
CA ASP A 293 -19.61 29.42 0.19
C ASP A 293 -20.39 28.38 -0.63
N VAL A 294 -20.27 28.34 -1.96
CA VAL A 294 -21.04 27.43 -2.84
C VAL A 294 -20.10 26.48 -3.58
N ILE A 295 -20.03 25.23 -3.13
CA ILE A 295 -19.18 24.17 -3.69
C ILE A 295 -19.86 23.60 -4.95
N PRO A 296 -19.24 23.70 -6.13
CA PRO A 296 -19.76 23.10 -7.34
C PRO A 296 -19.37 21.61 -7.44
N VAL A 297 -20.34 20.77 -7.79
CA VAL A 297 -20.15 19.36 -8.15
C VAL A 297 -20.65 19.17 -9.58
N THR A 298 -19.73 18.99 -10.53
CA THR A 298 -20.09 18.63 -11.92
C THR A 298 -20.31 17.12 -11.99
N VAL A 299 -21.33 16.67 -12.73
CA VAL A 299 -21.48 15.28 -13.19
C VAL A 299 -21.29 15.29 -14.71
N PRO A 300 -20.10 14.94 -15.23
CA PRO A 300 -19.79 15.13 -16.65
C PRO A 300 -20.68 14.29 -17.56
N ASP A 301 -20.89 13.00 -17.24
CA ASP A 301 -21.70 12.07 -18.05
C ASP A 301 -23.18 12.50 -18.18
N ALA A 302 -23.73 13.11 -17.13
CA ALA A 302 -25.10 13.64 -17.13
C ALA A 302 -25.20 15.10 -17.61
N ARG A 303 -24.04 15.74 -17.87
CA ARG A 303 -23.89 17.18 -18.13
C ARG A 303 -24.67 18.06 -17.14
N ARG A 304 -24.52 17.82 -15.84
CA ARG A 304 -25.16 18.62 -14.77
C ARG A 304 -24.14 19.25 -13.83
N VAL A 305 -24.51 20.36 -13.19
CA VAL A 305 -23.78 20.96 -12.07
C VAL A 305 -24.72 21.17 -10.89
N TYR A 306 -24.30 20.71 -9.73
CA TYR A 306 -24.95 20.94 -8.44
C TYR A 306 -24.12 21.93 -7.63
N GLY A 307 -24.69 23.07 -7.27
CA GLY A 307 -24.09 24.00 -6.31
C GLY A 307 -24.55 23.66 -4.90
N VAL A 308 -23.62 23.48 -3.96
CA VAL A 308 -23.90 23.01 -2.59
C VAL A 308 -23.36 24.00 -1.57
N SER A 309 -24.21 24.44 -0.64
CA SER A 309 -23.85 25.36 0.44
C SER A 309 -24.55 25.00 1.74
N GLN A 310 -23.85 25.13 2.87
CA GLN A 310 -24.36 24.88 4.23
C GLN A 310 -25.10 23.52 4.37
N GLY A 311 -24.58 22.47 3.71
CA GLY A 311 -25.16 21.13 3.72
C GLY A 311 -26.45 20.98 2.90
N ARG A 312 -26.68 21.84 1.88
CA ARG A 312 -27.87 21.81 1.00
C ARG A 312 -27.50 22.12 -0.44
N THR A 313 -28.17 21.48 -1.39
CA THR A 313 -28.15 21.88 -2.80
C THR A 313 -28.85 23.23 -2.98
N THR A 314 -28.11 24.25 -3.40
CA THR A 314 -28.60 25.61 -3.69
C THR A 314 -28.76 25.88 -5.19
N ALA A 315 -28.10 25.10 -6.05
CA ALA A 315 -28.28 25.13 -7.50
C ALA A 315 -28.26 23.71 -8.08
N ASP A 316 -29.05 23.46 -9.11
CA ASP A 316 -29.05 22.24 -9.92
C ASP A 316 -29.44 22.64 -11.35
N PHE A 317 -28.55 22.43 -12.32
CA PHE A 317 -28.78 22.85 -13.71
C PHE A 317 -27.99 22.01 -14.72
N PRO A 318 -28.54 21.81 -15.94
CA PRO A 318 -27.84 21.16 -17.04
C PRO A 318 -26.89 22.14 -17.78
N VAL A 319 -25.83 21.59 -18.37
CA VAL A 319 -24.84 22.31 -19.18
C VAL A 319 -25.08 22.01 -20.67
N PRO A 320 -25.34 23.03 -21.52
CA PRO A 320 -25.61 22.84 -22.95
C PRO A 320 -24.49 22.08 -23.67
N GLY A 321 -24.81 21.27 -24.66
CA GLY A 321 -23.85 20.46 -25.44
C GLY A 321 -24.09 18.96 -25.27
N ASP A 322 -23.21 18.14 -25.87
CA ASP A 322 -23.29 16.68 -25.93
C ASP A 322 -21.98 16.05 -25.43
N GLY A 323 -22.05 14.80 -24.94
CA GLY A 323 -20.86 14.04 -24.49
C GLY A 323 -20.31 14.44 -23.10
N PRO A 324 -19.41 13.62 -22.53
CA PRO A 324 -18.97 13.73 -21.14
C PRO A 324 -17.74 14.66 -20.93
N GLU A 325 -17.31 15.40 -21.95
CA GLU A 325 -16.05 16.17 -21.93
C GLU A 325 -16.18 17.53 -21.20
N LEU A 326 -16.73 17.48 -19.98
CA LEU A 326 -16.89 18.62 -19.07
C LEU A 326 -15.89 18.57 -17.91
N GLN A 327 -15.21 19.69 -17.69
CA GLN A 327 -14.38 19.89 -16.50
C GLN A 327 -15.24 20.12 -15.24
N ALA A 328 -14.62 19.96 -14.08
CA ALA A 328 -15.23 20.42 -12.83
C ALA A 328 -15.47 21.94 -12.90
N ALA A 329 -16.68 22.38 -12.55
CA ALA A 329 -17.05 23.78 -12.64
C ALA A 329 -16.28 24.61 -11.60
N VAL A 330 -15.78 25.77 -11.99
CA VAL A 330 -15.18 26.74 -11.07
C VAL A 330 -16.27 27.70 -10.61
N ALA A 331 -16.44 27.83 -9.29
CA ALA A 331 -17.30 28.84 -8.68
C ALA A 331 -16.46 30.07 -8.33
N TRP A 332 -16.89 31.25 -8.78
CA TRP A 332 -16.20 32.52 -8.51
C TRP A 332 -17.14 33.73 -8.63
N GLU A 333 -17.08 34.66 -7.67
CA GLU A 333 -17.87 35.91 -7.61
C GLU A 333 -19.38 35.74 -7.93
N GLY A 334 -19.97 34.61 -7.51
CA GLY A 334 -21.38 34.29 -7.73
C GLY A 334 -21.72 33.73 -9.12
N PHE A 335 -20.74 33.28 -9.89
CA PHE A 335 -20.94 32.61 -11.18
C PHE A 335 -20.27 31.24 -11.20
N PHE A 336 -20.82 30.32 -11.99
CA PHE A 336 -20.21 29.05 -12.31
C PHE A 336 -19.65 29.10 -13.73
N TYR A 337 -18.41 28.64 -13.88
CA TYR A 337 -17.68 28.55 -15.15
C TYR A 337 -17.38 27.09 -15.43
N VAL A 338 -17.97 26.53 -16.49
CA VAL A 338 -17.87 25.10 -16.84
C VAL A 338 -17.21 24.98 -18.19
N ALA A 339 -15.97 24.50 -18.23
CA ALA A 339 -15.26 24.26 -19.49
C ALA A 339 -15.73 22.96 -20.15
N ASP A 340 -16.13 23.06 -21.41
CA ASP A 340 -16.40 21.96 -22.32
C ASP A 340 -15.21 21.82 -23.29
N GLU A 341 -14.51 20.69 -23.21
CA GLU A 341 -13.30 20.45 -23.99
C GLU A 341 -13.62 20.09 -25.45
N SER A 342 -14.79 19.49 -25.72
CA SER A 342 -15.24 19.09 -27.05
C SER A 342 -15.51 20.28 -27.98
N THR A 343 -16.01 21.39 -27.42
CA THR A 343 -16.37 22.62 -28.15
C THR A 343 -15.37 23.75 -27.95
N GLY A 344 -14.52 23.70 -26.91
CA GLY A 344 -13.66 24.81 -26.53
C GLY A 344 -14.41 26.00 -25.91
N THR A 345 -15.54 25.72 -25.26
CA THR A 345 -16.43 26.74 -24.69
C THR A 345 -16.41 26.66 -23.16
N VAL A 346 -16.24 27.80 -22.49
CA VAL A 346 -16.60 27.88 -21.06
C VAL A 346 -18.03 28.41 -20.96
N HIS A 347 -18.95 27.52 -20.58
CA HIS A 347 -20.33 27.88 -20.30
C HIS A 347 -20.43 28.62 -18.97
N VAL A 348 -21.18 29.72 -18.94
CA VAL A 348 -21.25 30.62 -17.78
C VAL A 348 -22.66 30.67 -17.22
N PHE A 349 -22.81 30.54 -15.90
CA PHE A 349 -24.11 30.53 -15.21
C PHE A 349 -24.10 31.44 -13.98
N ASP A 350 -25.24 32.00 -13.59
CA ASP A 350 -25.39 32.66 -12.27
C ASP A 350 -25.56 31.64 -11.13
N GLN A 351 -25.51 32.10 -9.87
CA GLN A 351 -25.77 31.26 -8.68
C GLN A 351 -27.09 30.47 -8.71
N ALA A 352 -28.05 30.82 -9.58
CA ALA A 352 -29.33 30.13 -9.75
C ALA A 352 -29.37 29.24 -11.00
N GLY A 353 -28.21 28.91 -11.58
CA GLY A 353 -28.07 28.00 -12.72
C GLY A 353 -28.53 28.58 -14.06
N ARG A 354 -28.71 29.91 -14.17
CA ARG A 354 -29.18 30.52 -15.42
C ARG A 354 -28.00 30.90 -16.32
N VAL A 355 -28.01 30.38 -17.54
CA VAL A 355 -27.05 30.66 -18.62
C VAL A 355 -26.78 32.16 -18.79
N ARG A 356 -25.53 32.49 -19.12
CA ARG A 356 -25.02 33.84 -19.40
C ARG A 356 -24.30 33.85 -20.75
N LYS A 357 -23.34 34.76 -20.93
CA LYS A 357 -22.57 34.85 -22.17
C LYS A 357 -21.37 33.92 -22.08
N ASP A 358 -21.44 32.81 -22.78
CA ASP A 358 -20.37 31.81 -22.86
C ASP A 358 -19.07 32.36 -23.48
N ILE A 359 -17.95 31.74 -23.11
CA ILE A 359 -16.59 32.17 -23.46
C ILE A 359 -15.98 31.18 -24.45
N GLY A 360 -16.03 31.51 -25.74
CA GLY A 360 -15.45 30.68 -26.80
C GLY A 360 -13.94 30.86 -26.98
N PHE A 361 -13.25 29.74 -27.20
CA PHE A 361 -11.91 29.67 -27.77
C PHE A 361 -11.97 29.20 -29.23
N THR A 362 -11.01 29.64 -30.03
CA THR A 362 -10.78 29.09 -31.37
C THR A 362 -9.62 28.12 -31.27
N ASP A 363 -9.83 26.87 -31.69
CA ASP A 363 -8.86 25.78 -31.70
C ASP A 363 -8.08 25.65 -30.36
N PRO A 364 -8.76 25.38 -29.22
CA PRO A 364 -8.11 25.31 -27.89
C PRO A 364 -6.98 24.26 -27.82
N GLY A 365 -7.14 23.17 -28.58
CA GLY A 365 -6.14 22.12 -28.78
C GLY A 365 -5.82 21.29 -27.53
N GLY A 366 -6.77 21.19 -26.60
CA GLY A 366 -6.64 20.45 -25.34
C GLY A 366 -7.56 21.03 -24.24
N PRO A 367 -7.46 20.50 -23.01
CA PRO A 367 -8.17 21.02 -21.85
C PRO A 367 -7.88 22.50 -21.63
N LEU A 368 -8.88 23.23 -21.12
CA LEU A 368 -8.68 24.58 -20.59
C LEU A 368 -8.12 24.49 -19.16
N GLU A 369 -7.36 25.50 -18.75
CA GLU A 369 -6.88 25.67 -17.39
C GLU A 369 -7.55 26.92 -16.83
N LEU A 370 -8.44 26.73 -15.85
CA LEU A 370 -9.16 27.81 -15.15
C LEU A 370 -8.51 28.03 -13.79
N GLU A 371 -8.06 29.25 -13.53
CA GLU A 371 -7.42 29.65 -12.27
C GLU A 371 -8.01 30.99 -11.81
N VAL A 372 -8.50 31.05 -10.59
CA VAL A 372 -8.90 32.31 -9.96
C VAL A 372 -7.72 32.84 -9.16
N ARG A 373 -7.47 34.14 -9.25
CA ARG A 373 -6.44 34.84 -8.48
C ARG A 373 -6.73 36.34 -8.41
N GLU A 374 -6.68 36.90 -7.20
CA GLU A 374 -6.71 38.36 -6.96
C GLU A 374 -7.88 39.10 -7.65
N SER A 375 -9.09 38.58 -7.49
CA SER A 375 -10.32 39.10 -8.12
C SER A 375 -10.32 39.09 -9.67
N TYR A 376 -9.57 38.17 -10.28
CA TYR A 376 -9.69 37.81 -11.71
C TYR A 376 -9.73 36.29 -11.90
N LEU A 377 -10.55 35.84 -12.87
CA LEU A 377 -10.46 34.47 -13.40
C LEU A 377 -9.62 34.48 -14.69
N PHE A 378 -8.51 33.77 -14.65
CA PHE A 378 -7.65 33.50 -15.80
C PHE A 378 -8.07 32.18 -16.44
N ILE A 379 -8.19 32.17 -17.77
CA ILE A 379 -8.57 30.98 -18.55
C ILE A 379 -7.53 30.77 -19.64
N ASN A 380 -6.62 29.81 -19.44
CA ASN A 380 -5.60 29.45 -20.40
C ASN A 380 -6.06 28.30 -21.30
N ALA A 381 -5.74 28.38 -22.60
CA ALA A 381 -5.81 27.27 -23.54
C ALA A 381 -4.37 26.89 -23.93
N PRO A 382 -3.76 25.84 -23.34
CA PRO A 382 -2.30 25.61 -23.40
C PRO A 382 -1.73 25.44 -24.81
N SER A 383 -2.49 24.88 -25.74
CA SER A 383 -2.07 24.69 -27.14
C SER A 383 -2.33 25.91 -28.03
N ALA A 384 -3.36 26.71 -27.72
CA ALA A 384 -3.76 27.88 -28.50
C ALA A 384 -2.86 29.11 -28.29
N SER A 385 -2.99 30.09 -29.19
CA SER A 385 -2.30 31.39 -29.09
C SER A 385 -2.93 32.37 -28.12
N THR A 386 -4.15 32.13 -27.64
CA THR A 386 -4.86 33.10 -26.78
C THR A 386 -5.26 32.51 -25.43
N ALA A 387 -5.34 33.39 -24.43
CA ALA A 387 -5.98 33.14 -23.15
C ALA A 387 -7.16 34.13 -22.97
N ARG A 388 -7.87 34.03 -21.86
CA ARG A 388 -8.86 35.02 -21.42
C ARG A 388 -8.56 35.48 -20.00
N VAL A 389 -8.94 36.71 -19.71
CA VAL A 389 -9.10 37.22 -18.35
C VAL A 389 -10.56 37.61 -18.20
N VAL A 390 -11.16 37.28 -17.07
CA VAL A 390 -12.47 37.77 -16.64
C VAL A 390 -12.26 38.61 -15.39
N ASP A 391 -12.69 39.88 -15.44
CA ASP A 391 -12.66 40.77 -14.28
C ASP A 391 -13.88 40.59 -13.36
N GLY A 392 -13.86 41.14 -12.15
CA GLY A 392 -14.97 41.08 -11.18
C GLY A 392 -16.27 41.79 -11.61
N ALA A 393 -16.33 42.37 -12.81
CA ALA A 393 -17.58 42.78 -13.47
C ALA A 393 -18.05 41.75 -14.51
N HIS A 394 -17.46 40.55 -14.50
CA HIS A 394 -17.63 39.45 -15.45
C HIS A 394 -17.33 39.84 -16.91
N THR A 395 -16.49 40.86 -17.13
CA THR A 395 -16.12 41.31 -18.48
C THR A 395 -14.92 40.51 -18.98
N VAL A 396 -15.17 39.76 -20.05
CA VAL A 396 -14.19 38.88 -20.68
C VAL A 396 -13.28 39.67 -21.63
N ARG A 397 -11.97 39.53 -21.44
CA ARG A 397 -10.92 40.18 -22.24
C ARG A 397 -10.05 39.11 -22.92
N VAL A 398 -9.64 39.35 -24.16
CA VAL A 398 -8.80 38.43 -24.94
C VAL A 398 -7.33 38.80 -24.75
N VAL A 399 -6.51 37.81 -24.40
CA VAL A 399 -5.05 37.95 -24.29
C VAL A 399 -4.42 37.17 -25.43
N ASP A 400 -3.56 37.82 -26.22
CA ASP A 400 -2.67 37.11 -27.15
C ASP A 400 -1.39 36.71 -26.40
N LYS A 401 -1.15 35.41 -26.26
CA LYS A 401 0.04 34.87 -25.59
C LYS A 401 1.32 35.07 -26.41
N TYR A 402 1.22 35.37 -27.71
CA TYR A 402 2.35 35.47 -28.66
C TYR A 402 2.55 36.88 -29.26
N ALA A 403 1.72 37.87 -28.92
CA ALA A 403 1.93 39.26 -29.35
C ALA A 403 3.15 39.90 -28.65
N ASP A 404 4.07 40.49 -29.41
CA ASP A 404 5.38 40.93 -28.91
C ASP A 404 5.46 42.40 -28.47
N ASP A 405 4.36 43.16 -28.48
CA ASP A 405 4.38 44.60 -28.14
C ASP A 405 3.07 45.13 -27.52
N VAL A 406 3.13 46.31 -26.90
CA VAL A 406 2.08 46.86 -26.00
C VAL A 406 1.64 48.29 -26.39
N LEU A 407 0.34 48.59 -26.23
CA LEU A 407 -0.31 49.92 -26.33
C LEU A 407 -0.36 50.63 -27.70
N GLY A 408 -1.49 50.44 -28.41
CA GLY A 408 -2.19 51.54 -29.12
C GLY A 408 -2.07 51.61 -30.65
N GLY A 409 -3.21 51.78 -31.33
CA GLY A 409 -3.28 52.09 -32.77
C GLY A 409 -4.66 51.80 -33.38
N ASP A 410 -5.30 52.81 -33.97
CA ASP A 410 -6.56 52.66 -34.71
C ASP A 410 -6.35 52.05 -36.11
N PRO A 411 -7.37 51.35 -36.67
CA PRO A 411 -7.26 50.71 -37.99
C PRO A 411 -7.28 51.72 -39.15
N PRO A 412 -6.42 51.57 -40.19
CA PRO A 412 -6.43 52.43 -41.37
C PRO A 412 -7.66 52.14 -42.28
N PRO A 413 -8.29 53.17 -42.89
CA PRO A 413 -9.53 53.02 -43.66
C PRO A 413 -9.34 52.58 -45.11
N THR A 414 -10.41 52.05 -45.71
CA THR A 414 -10.51 51.62 -47.12
C THR A 414 -10.74 52.76 -48.13
N PRO A 415 -10.00 52.72 -49.25
CA PRO A 415 -10.51 53.11 -50.57
C PRO A 415 -10.13 52.09 -51.66
N ALA A 416 -10.71 52.04 -52.88
CA ALA A 416 -11.97 52.52 -53.44
C ALA A 416 -12.20 51.77 -54.79
N ASP A 417 -13.39 51.89 -55.41
CA ASP A 417 -13.77 51.10 -56.60
C ASP A 417 -12.97 51.37 -57.90
N PRO A 418 -12.87 50.39 -58.83
CA PRO A 418 -11.97 50.45 -60.00
C PRO A 418 -12.60 51.06 -61.29
N PRO A 419 -11.77 51.58 -62.23
CA PRO A 419 -12.23 52.12 -63.51
C PRO A 419 -12.50 51.04 -64.60
N PRO A 420 -13.36 51.32 -65.61
CA PRO A 420 -13.93 50.31 -66.50
C PRO A 420 -13.19 50.06 -67.85
N PRO A 421 -13.29 48.85 -68.43
CA PRO A 421 -12.72 48.52 -69.76
C PRO A 421 -13.71 48.67 -70.95
N PRO A 422 -13.21 48.84 -72.19
CA PRO A 422 -14.02 49.08 -73.41
C PRO A 422 -14.71 47.82 -74.03
N PRO A 423 -15.71 48.01 -74.92
CA PRO A 423 -16.65 46.95 -75.34
C PRO A 423 -16.16 46.00 -76.46
N LYS A 424 -16.90 44.89 -76.66
CA LYS A 424 -16.65 43.86 -77.69
C LYS A 424 -17.88 43.63 -78.62
N PRO A 425 -17.68 43.17 -79.88
CA PRO A 425 -18.75 43.03 -80.89
C PRO A 425 -19.69 41.83 -80.69
N LYS A 426 -20.77 41.81 -81.49
CA LYS A 426 -21.91 40.86 -81.43
C LYS A 426 -21.52 39.39 -81.69
N LYS A 427 -22.39 38.48 -81.23
CA LYS A 427 -22.20 37.01 -81.25
C LYS A 427 -23.40 36.27 -81.89
N PRO A 428 -23.23 35.06 -82.47
CA PRO A 428 -24.34 34.22 -82.97
C PRO A 428 -25.26 33.71 -81.84
N PRO A 429 -26.38 32.99 -82.13
CA PRO A 429 -27.37 32.63 -81.12
C PRO A 429 -26.81 31.77 -79.98
N VAL A 430 -27.43 31.92 -78.80
CA VAL A 430 -26.90 31.48 -77.51
C VAL A 430 -27.95 30.67 -76.75
N THR A 431 -27.56 29.50 -76.26
CA THR A 431 -28.38 28.63 -75.39
C THR A 431 -27.66 28.32 -74.07
N LYS A 432 -28.32 27.56 -73.19
CA LYS A 432 -27.74 27.08 -71.92
C LYS A 432 -26.52 26.16 -72.15
N PRO A 433 -25.58 26.06 -71.20
CA PRO A 433 -24.44 25.13 -71.34
C PRO A 433 -24.88 23.68 -71.45
N GLY A 434 -24.03 22.83 -72.01
CA GLY A 434 -24.13 21.38 -71.86
C GLY A 434 -23.70 20.93 -70.45
N ALA A 435 -23.84 19.64 -70.15
CA ALA A 435 -23.30 19.07 -68.93
C ALA A 435 -21.75 19.11 -68.93
N PRO A 436 -21.10 19.26 -67.76
CA PRO A 436 -19.67 19.00 -67.59
C PRO A 436 -19.31 17.58 -68.05
N ARG A 437 -18.06 17.40 -68.49
CA ARG A 437 -17.54 16.11 -68.95
C ARG A 437 -16.67 15.49 -67.86
N ALA A 438 -16.57 14.16 -67.87
CA ALA A 438 -15.66 13.39 -66.99
C ALA A 438 -15.66 13.84 -65.52
N VAL A 439 -16.84 14.06 -64.92
CA VAL A 439 -16.96 14.34 -63.48
C VAL A 439 -16.49 13.11 -62.71
N ARG A 440 -15.53 13.30 -61.81
CA ARG A 440 -14.93 12.28 -60.94
C ARG A 440 -14.77 12.83 -59.53
N ALA A 441 -14.93 11.95 -58.55
CA ALA A 441 -14.62 12.24 -57.16
C ALA A 441 -13.46 11.35 -56.70
N ALA A 442 -12.54 11.89 -55.93
CA ALA A 442 -11.48 11.17 -55.24
C ALA A 442 -11.52 11.51 -53.74
N ALA A 443 -11.52 10.49 -52.89
CA ALA A 443 -11.47 10.64 -51.44
C ALA A 443 -10.09 11.10 -50.96
N GLY A 444 -10.08 11.80 -49.84
CA GLY A 444 -8.94 11.97 -48.93
C GLY A 444 -9.45 11.95 -47.49
N ASP A 445 -8.62 12.37 -46.54
CA ASP A 445 -9.03 12.52 -45.14
C ASP A 445 -9.98 13.72 -44.97
N ALA A 446 -11.16 13.49 -44.39
CA ALA A 446 -12.24 14.44 -44.15
C ALA A 446 -12.65 15.31 -45.35
N GLN A 447 -12.36 14.84 -46.58
CA GLN A 447 -12.52 15.63 -47.81
C GLN A 447 -12.71 14.80 -49.08
N VAL A 448 -13.29 15.43 -50.10
CA VAL A 448 -13.38 14.88 -51.47
C VAL A 448 -12.92 15.91 -52.49
N ARG A 449 -11.93 15.53 -53.30
CA ARG A 449 -11.50 16.26 -54.50
C ARG A 449 -12.42 15.89 -55.67
N VAL A 450 -13.39 16.76 -55.95
CA VAL A 450 -14.25 16.67 -57.14
C VAL A 450 -13.52 17.30 -58.32
N THR A 451 -13.48 16.62 -59.47
CA THR A 451 -12.81 17.08 -60.69
C THR A 451 -13.72 16.92 -61.91
N TRP A 452 -13.60 17.81 -62.91
CA TRP A 452 -14.41 17.77 -64.13
C TRP A 452 -13.73 18.47 -65.31
N GLN A 453 -14.03 17.98 -66.52
CA GLN A 453 -13.67 18.63 -67.77
C GLN A 453 -14.72 19.67 -68.18
N ALA A 454 -14.28 20.64 -68.98
CA ALA A 454 -15.10 21.78 -69.41
C ALA A 454 -16.43 21.36 -70.07
N ALA A 455 -17.51 22.06 -69.70
CA ALA A 455 -18.81 21.91 -70.33
C ALA A 455 -18.87 22.64 -71.70
N PRO A 456 -19.67 22.15 -72.67
CA PRO A 456 -19.98 22.90 -73.88
C PRO A 456 -20.65 24.24 -73.57
N ALA A 457 -20.04 25.34 -73.99
CA ALA A 457 -20.47 26.70 -73.61
C ALA A 457 -21.69 27.21 -74.41
N ASN A 458 -22.01 26.59 -75.55
CA ASN A 458 -23.23 26.80 -76.34
C ASN A 458 -23.57 28.27 -76.67
N GLY A 459 -22.55 29.03 -77.08
CA GLY A 459 -22.66 30.41 -77.56
C GLY A 459 -22.29 31.47 -76.52
N ALA A 460 -22.60 31.30 -75.24
CA ALA A 460 -22.20 32.26 -74.18
C ALA A 460 -21.02 31.73 -73.36
N PRO A 461 -20.13 32.60 -72.84
CA PRO A 461 -19.14 32.16 -71.87
C PRO A 461 -19.84 31.58 -70.65
N ILE A 462 -19.33 30.45 -70.16
CA ILE A 462 -19.71 29.94 -68.83
C ILE A 462 -19.26 30.99 -67.80
N THR A 463 -20.13 31.32 -66.86
CA THR A 463 -19.88 32.33 -65.81
C THR A 463 -19.45 31.69 -64.50
N ARG A 464 -20.03 30.53 -64.17
CA ARG A 464 -19.67 29.69 -63.03
C ARG A 464 -19.98 28.22 -63.30
N TYR A 465 -19.37 27.33 -62.53
CA TYR A 465 -19.91 25.99 -62.29
C TYR A 465 -20.59 25.98 -60.92
N VAL A 466 -21.46 25.01 -60.69
CA VAL A 466 -22.05 24.71 -59.37
C VAL A 466 -21.80 23.23 -59.11
N VAL A 467 -21.19 22.94 -57.96
CA VAL A 467 -21.02 21.58 -57.42
C VAL A 467 -22.01 21.41 -56.27
N GLU A 468 -22.71 20.28 -56.21
CA GLU A 468 -23.67 19.94 -55.15
C GLU A 468 -23.40 18.52 -54.62
N GLY A 469 -23.43 18.36 -53.30
CA GLY A 469 -23.22 17.09 -52.60
C GLY A 469 -22.89 17.33 -51.12
N ALA A 470 -23.06 16.32 -50.27
CA ALA A 470 -22.97 16.46 -48.81
C ALA A 470 -23.83 17.63 -48.28
N GLU A 471 -25.08 17.69 -48.75
CA GLU A 471 -26.10 18.74 -48.51
C GLU A 471 -25.70 20.19 -48.84
N ARG A 472 -24.50 20.41 -49.37
CA ARG A 472 -23.88 21.73 -49.59
C ARG A 472 -23.83 22.07 -51.09
N THR A 473 -23.92 23.36 -51.38
CA THR A 473 -23.90 23.92 -52.75
C THR A 473 -22.71 24.87 -52.90
N PHE A 474 -21.81 24.58 -53.85
CA PHE A 474 -20.55 25.29 -54.04
C PHE A 474 -20.50 25.95 -55.44
N PRO A 475 -20.75 27.26 -55.55
CA PRO A 475 -20.53 28.01 -56.78
C PRO A 475 -19.02 28.28 -56.97
N VAL A 476 -18.47 27.86 -58.11
CA VAL A 476 -17.03 27.99 -58.42
C VAL A 476 -16.80 28.69 -59.77
N GLY A 477 -15.67 29.38 -59.93
CA GLY A 477 -15.40 30.23 -61.09
C GLY A 477 -15.35 29.48 -62.43
N ALA A 478 -15.67 30.17 -63.52
CA ALA A 478 -15.73 29.63 -64.88
C ALA A 478 -14.49 28.83 -65.35
N ASN A 479 -13.32 29.11 -64.76
CA ASN A 479 -12.05 28.46 -65.11
C ASN A 479 -11.68 27.28 -64.19
N GLN A 480 -12.33 27.10 -63.04
CA GLN A 480 -12.05 25.99 -62.12
C GLN A 480 -12.52 24.65 -62.70
N ARG A 481 -11.68 23.62 -62.55
CA ARG A 481 -11.92 22.23 -63.02
C ARG A 481 -11.80 21.21 -61.89
N SER A 482 -11.61 21.71 -60.68
CA SER A 482 -11.60 20.96 -59.44
C SER A 482 -12.19 21.81 -58.32
N LEU A 483 -12.70 21.13 -57.30
CA LEU A 483 -13.10 21.67 -56.01
C LEU A 483 -12.76 20.62 -54.95
N ASP A 484 -12.11 21.06 -53.87
CA ASP A 484 -11.91 20.24 -52.69
C ASP A 484 -13.02 20.58 -51.70
N VAL A 485 -13.89 19.59 -51.44
CA VAL A 485 -14.98 19.71 -50.46
C VAL A 485 -14.47 19.15 -49.15
N THR A 486 -14.22 20.03 -48.17
CA THR A 486 -13.70 19.69 -46.84
C THR A 486 -14.79 19.76 -45.76
N GLY A 487 -14.53 19.12 -44.61
CA GLY A 487 -15.52 18.96 -43.55
C GLY A 487 -16.57 17.93 -43.96
N LEU A 488 -16.08 16.71 -44.21
CA LEU A 488 -16.86 15.51 -44.56
C LEU A 488 -16.51 14.40 -43.57
N THR A 489 -17.47 13.56 -43.24
CA THR A 489 -17.32 12.42 -42.33
C THR A 489 -16.55 11.30 -43.02
N ASN A 490 -15.46 10.82 -42.42
CA ASN A 490 -14.81 9.59 -42.89
C ASN A 490 -15.72 8.37 -42.64
N GLY A 491 -15.71 7.41 -43.56
CA GLY A 491 -16.64 6.27 -43.57
C GLY A 491 -18.01 6.56 -44.19
N GLU A 492 -18.44 7.83 -44.31
CA GLU A 492 -19.69 8.19 -45.00
C GLU A 492 -19.48 8.21 -46.53
N THR A 493 -20.45 7.71 -47.29
CA THR A 493 -20.32 7.58 -48.75
C THR A 493 -21.01 8.73 -49.47
N TYR A 494 -20.21 9.65 -50.02
CA TYR A 494 -20.67 10.84 -50.73
C TYR A 494 -20.70 10.66 -52.25
N GLN A 495 -21.60 11.40 -52.88
CA GLN A 495 -21.66 11.56 -54.33
C GLN A 495 -21.97 13.02 -54.68
N PHE A 496 -21.35 13.53 -55.75
CA PHE A 496 -21.42 14.93 -56.13
C PHE A 496 -21.99 15.09 -57.54
N THR A 497 -22.75 16.14 -57.78
CA THR A 497 -23.13 16.57 -59.13
C THR A 497 -22.46 17.90 -59.48
N VAL A 498 -22.15 18.08 -60.77
CA VAL A 498 -21.62 19.35 -61.28
C VAL A 498 -22.47 19.81 -62.46
N ARG A 499 -22.83 21.10 -62.50
CA ARG A 499 -23.41 21.78 -63.68
C ARG A 499 -22.67 23.06 -64.02
N ALA A 500 -22.83 23.51 -65.26
CA ALA A 500 -22.30 24.78 -65.75
C ALA A 500 -23.42 25.81 -65.94
N VAL A 501 -23.12 27.08 -65.70
CA VAL A 501 -24.07 28.20 -65.80
C VAL A 501 -23.53 29.23 -66.79
N ASN A 502 -24.38 29.76 -67.66
CA ASN A 502 -24.09 30.95 -68.49
C ASN A 502 -25.24 31.95 -68.41
N GLN A 503 -25.19 33.04 -69.20
CA GLN A 503 -26.23 34.09 -69.23
C GLN A 503 -27.62 33.64 -69.73
N LYS A 504 -27.81 32.37 -70.12
CA LYS A 504 -29.12 31.75 -70.40
C LYS A 504 -29.60 30.82 -69.27
N GLY A 505 -28.89 30.82 -68.13
CA GLY A 505 -29.18 30.01 -66.97
C GLY A 505 -28.37 28.71 -66.92
N GLU A 506 -28.84 27.80 -66.08
CA GLU A 506 -28.09 26.59 -65.70
C GLU A 506 -28.33 25.46 -66.70
N GLY A 507 -27.24 24.78 -67.09
CA GLY A 507 -27.25 23.57 -67.91
C GLY A 507 -27.48 22.30 -67.07
N PRO A 508 -27.64 21.13 -67.71
CA PRO A 508 -27.86 19.86 -67.02
C PRO A 508 -26.65 19.45 -66.16
N THR A 509 -26.92 18.75 -65.06
CA THR A 509 -25.91 18.17 -64.17
C THR A 509 -25.21 16.95 -64.78
N ARG A 510 -24.04 16.61 -64.25
CA ARG A 510 -23.44 15.27 -64.33
C ARG A 510 -22.96 14.86 -62.94
N THR A 511 -23.29 13.63 -62.55
CA THR A 511 -22.90 13.01 -61.29
C THR A 511 -21.50 12.39 -61.35
N SER A 512 -20.79 12.36 -60.22
CA SER A 512 -19.54 11.64 -59.99
C SER A 512 -19.77 10.13 -59.76
N ASN A 513 -18.68 9.37 -59.68
CA ASN A 513 -18.68 8.14 -58.87
C ASN A 513 -18.97 8.47 -57.40
N ALA A 514 -19.54 7.52 -56.65
CA ALA A 514 -19.52 7.58 -55.20
C ALA A 514 -18.07 7.45 -54.68
N VAL A 515 -17.80 7.98 -53.49
CA VAL A 515 -16.54 7.88 -52.75
C VAL A 515 -16.78 7.92 -51.25
N THR A 516 -15.88 7.32 -50.49
CA THR A 516 -15.91 7.28 -49.03
C THR A 516 -14.59 7.87 -48.53
N PRO A 517 -14.58 9.03 -47.85
CA PRO A 517 -13.40 9.58 -47.17
C PRO A 517 -12.89 8.61 -46.09
N THR A 518 -11.57 8.56 -45.89
CA THR A 518 -10.92 7.71 -44.89
C THR A 518 -9.67 8.38 -44.35
N ALA A 519 -9.46 8.34 -43.03
CA ALA A 519 -8.14 8.63 -42.45
C ALA A 519 -7.24 7.38 -42.54
N GLU A 520 -5.92 7.58 -42.49
CA GLU A 520 -4.96 6.46 -42.39
C GLU A 520 -4.84 5.92 -40.96
N VAL A 521 -5.00 6.81 -39.97
CA VAL A 521 -4.87 6.53 -38.53
C VAL A 521 -6.27 6.53 -37.90
N PRO A 522 -6.63 5.53 -37.07
CA PRO A 522 -7.93 5.51 -36.39
C PRO A 522 -7.96 6.46 -35.19
N ASP A 523 -9.13 6.66 -34.59
CA ASP A 523 -9.25 7.41 -33.35
C ASP A 523 -8.70 6.62 -32.14
N ALA A 524 -8.35 7.32 -31.07
CA ALA A 524 -8.04 6.70 -29.78
C ALA A 524 -9.33 6.23 -29.08
N PRO A 525 -9.33 5.13 -28.31
CA PRO A 525 -10.42 4.85 -27.38
C PRO A 525 -10.57 6.02 -26.39
N THR A 526 -11.77 6.58 -26.27
CA THR A 526 -12.01 7.84 -25.54
C THR A 526 -11.83 7.71 -24.03
N ALA A 527 -12.02 6.51 -23.47
CA ALA A 527 -11.78 6.20 -22.06
C ALA A 527 -11.26 4.76 -21.91
N VAL A 528 -10.59 4.50 -20.78
CA VAL A 528 -10.22 3.13 -20.37
C VAL A 528 -10.59 2.96 -18.90
N ASN A 529 -11.41 1.95 -18.61
CA ASN A 529 -11.64 1.47 -17.25
C ASN A 529 -10.71 0.29 -16.95
N ALA A 530 -10.35 0.13 -15.67
CA ALA A 530 -9.60 -1.02 -15.18
C ALA A 530 -10.20 -1.48 -13.84
N GLU A 531 -10.38 -2.79 -13.68
CA GLU A 531 -10.96 -3.39 -12.48
C GLU A 531 -10.15 -4.62 -12.05
N ALA A 532 -9.53 -4.58 -10.88
CA ALA A 532 -8.85 -5.74 -10.30
C ALA A 532 -9.87 -6.71 -9.67
N LYS A 533 -9.70 -8.01 -9.93
CA LYS A 533 -10.60 -9.07 -9.45
C LYS A 533 -9.92 -9.92 -8.36
N PRO A 534 -10.68 -10.51 -7.40
CA PRO A 534 -10.14 -11.33 -6.31
C PRO A 534 -9.41 -12.63 -6.72
N ASP A 535 -9.40 -13.00 -8.00
CA ASP A 535 -8.59 -14.12 -8.50
C ASP A 535 -7.15 -13.72 -8.88
N GLY A 536 -6.86 -12.42 -8.92
CA GLY A 536 -5.58 -11.86 -9.37
C GLY A 536 -5.63 -11.22 -10.76
N THR A 537 -6.73 -11.39 -11.52
CA THR A 537 -6.87 -10.79 -12.85
C THR A 537 -7.17 -9.29 -12.79
N VAL A 538 -6.89 -8.58 -13.87
CA VAL A 538 -7.38 -7.21 -14.10
C VAL A 538 -8.17 -7.18 -15.39
N VAL A 539 -9.44 -6.79 -15.33
CA VAL A 539 -10.27 -6.55 -16.50
C VAL A 539 -10.07 -5.10 -16.93
N VAL A 540 -9.51 -4.90 -18.11
CA VAL A 540 -9.37 -3.59 -18.77
C VAL A 540 -10.46 -3.49 -19.84
N SER A 541 -11.20 -2.39 -19.90
CA SER A 541 -12.28 -2.20 -20.89
C SER A 541 -12.37 -0.76 -21.40
N TRP A 542 -12.86 -0.60 -22.62
CA TRP A 542 -12.92 0.67 -23.33
C TRP A 542 -14.13 0.70 -24.30
N PRO A 543 -14.57 1.88 -24.78
CA PRO A 543 -15.54 1.97 -25.87
C PRO A 543 -14.87 1.67 -27.22
N ALA A 544 -15.64 1.23 -28.21
CA ALA A 544 -15.11 0.97 -29.55
C ALA A 544 -14.52 2.24 -30.17
N ALA A 545 -13.30 2.16 -30.70
CA ALA A 545 -12.69 3.28 -31.41
C ALA A 545 -13.28 3.40 -32.81
N ASN A 546 -13.44 4.64 -33.28
CA ASN A 546 -13.82 4.91 -34.66
C ASN A 546 -12.60 4.68 -35.58
N GLY A 547 -12.74 3.73 -36.50
CA GLY A 547 -11.72 3.40 -37.50
C GLY A 547 -11.58 4.39 -38.65
N GLN A 548 -12.31 5.52 -38.62
CA GLN A 548 -12.24 6.60 -39.61
C GLN A 548 -12.43 6.08 -41.06
N GLY A 549 -13.43 5.20 -41.23
CA GLY A 549 -13.76 4.56 -42.51
C GLY A 549 -12.98 3.27 -42.82
N LEU A 550 -12.10 2.83 -41.92
CA LEU A 550 -11.40 1.54 -41.95
C LEU A 550 -11.88 0.64 -40.80
N GLU A 551 -11.69 -0.68 -40.91
CA GLU A 551 -12.02 -1.62 -39.83
C GLU A 551 -10.93 -1.63 -38.74
N ILE A 552 -11.31 -1.75 -37.46
CA ILE A 552 -10.36 -1.94 -36.35
C ILE A 552 -10.04 -3.43 -36.25
N GLU A 553 -8.79 -3.82 -36.52
CA GLU A 553 -8.32 -5.21 -36.42
C GLU A 553 -8.16 -5.64 -34.95
N ARG A 554 -7.68 -4.72 -34.10
CA ARG A 554 -7.27 -5.03 -32.72
C ARG A 554 -7.03 -3.83 -31.80
N TYR A 555 -7.22 -4.14 -30.52
CA TYR A 555 -6.82 -3.57 -29.25
C TYR A 555 -5.37 -3.81 -28.81
N ALA A 556 -4.43 -2.86 -28.74
CA ALA A 556 -3.16 -3.06 -28.03
C ALA A 556 -3.20 -2.42 -26.63
N VAL A 557 -2.96 -3.21 -25.57
CA VAL A 557 -3.11 -2.79 -24.16
C VAL A 557 -1.76 -2.69 -23.47
N THR A 558 -1.50 -1.54 -22.84
CA THR A 558 -0.25 -1.21 -22.13
C THR A 558 -0.55 -0.93 -20.67
N ALA A 559 0.14 -1.62 -19.76
CA ALA A 559 0.13 -1.31 -18.34
C ALA A 559 1.23 -0.29 -18.00
N ILE A 560 0.96 0.60 -17.06
CA ILE A 560 1.82 1.67 -16.58
C ILE A 560 2.00 1.47 -15.07
N SER A 561 3.26 1.51 -14.62
CA SER A 561 3.64 1.40 -13.20
C SER A 561 4.85 2.30 -12.92
N GLU A 562 5.32 2.36 -11.67
CA GLU A 562 6.56 3.06 -11.30
C GLU A 562 7.78 2.60 -12.12
N GLY A 563 7.83 1.31 -12.51
CA GLY A 563 8.88 0.76 -13.38
C GLY A 563 8.78 1.16 -14.85
N GLY A 564 7.84 2.04 -15.21
CA GLY A 564 7.51 2.43 -16.58
C GLY A 564 6.32 1.67 -17.17
N SER A 565 6.18 1.79 -18.49
CA SER A 565 5.10 1.21 -19.27
C SER A 565 5.51 -0.07 -20.01
N SER A 566 4.70 -1.12 -19.94
CA SER A 566 4.91 -2.38 -20.68
C SER A 566 3.62 -2.82 -21.37
N PRO A 567 3.66 -3.34 -22.62
CA PRO A 567 2.52 -4.04 -23.19
C PRO A 567 2.17 -5.26 -22.32
N VAL A 568 0.87 -5.52 -22.16
CA VAL A 568 0.33 -6.70 -21.42
C VAL A 568 -0.45 -7.64 -22.33
N GLY A 569 -0.88 -7.18 -23.50
CA GLY A 569 -1.48 -8.04 -24.51
C GLY A 569 -2.31 -7.28 -25.53
N GLU A 570 -3.08 -8.04 -26.31
CA GLU A 570 -3.92 -7.50 -27.37
C GLU A 570 -5.30 -8.17 -27.36
N ALA A 571 -6.35 -7.38 -27.57
CA ALA A 571 -7.71 -7.88 -27.80
C ALA A 571 -8.06 -7.76 -29.28
N LYS A 572 -8.45 -8.85 -29.93
CA LYS A 572 -8.89 -8.85 -31.34
C LYS A 572 -10.41 -8.78 -31.48
N ASP A 573 -11.10 -9.46 -30.57
CA ASP A 573 -12.56 -9.55 -30.55
C ASP A 573 -13.11 -8.70 -29.39
N GLY A 574 -13.88 -7.65 -29.71
CA GLY A 574 -14.51 -6.76 -28.73
C GLY A 574 -13.59 -5.67 -28.16
N THR A 575 -13.99 -5.10 -27.02
CA THR A 575 -13.39 -3.89 -26.43
C THR A 575 -13.00 -4.07 -24.95
N SER A 576 -12.55 -5.27 -24.60
CA SER A 576 -11.99 -5.58 -23.29
C SER A 576 -10.85 -6.59 -23.38
N PHE A 577 -9.96 -6.55 -22.39
CA PHE A 577 -8.85 -7.49 -22.21
C PHE A 577 -8.69 -7.82 -20.73
N THR A 578 -8.71 -9.11 -20.40
CA THR A 578 -8.43 -9.58 -19.04
C THR A 578 -6.95 -9.92 -18.93
N VAL A 579 -6.19 -9.12 -18.19
CA VAL A 579 -4.80 -9.42 -17.83
C VAL A 579 -4.80 -10.63 -16.88
N PRO A 580 -4.16 -11.76 -17.22
CA PRO A 580 -4.10 -12.93 -16.35
C PRO A 580 -3.39 -12.68 -15.02
N GLY A 581 -3.89 -13.29 -13.96
CA GLY A 581 -3.28 -13.21 -12.63
C GLY A 581 -1.82 -13.69 -12.63
N GLY A 582 -0.96 -12.96 -11.91
CA GLY A 582 0.48 -13.22 -11.83
C GLY A 582 1.31 -12.66 -13.00
N GLN A 583 0.71 -12.04 -14.02
CA GLN A 583 1.46 -11.18 -14.96
C GLN A 583 1.79 -9.81 -14.36
N LEU A 584 1.00 -9.36 -13.40
CA LEU A 584 1.19 -8.12 -12.65
C LEU A 584 1.58 -8.45 -11.20
N GLU A 585 2.40 -7.59 -10.61
CA GLU A 585 2.88 -7.74 -9.24
C GLU A 585 1.75 -7.40 -8.24
N TYR A 586 1.36 -8.35 -7.40
CA TYR A 586 0.29 -8.14 -6.43
C TYR A 586 0.66 -7.09 -5.38
N GLY A 587 -0.29 -6.26 -4.99
CA GLY A 587 -0.06 -5.14 -4.04
C GLY A 587 0.59 -3.90 -4.67
N LYS A 588 0.93 -3.94 -5.97
CA LYS A 588 1.50 -2.80 -6.70
C LYS A 588 0.44 -2.06 -7.51
N GLN A 589 0.58 -0.75 -7.63
CA GLN A 589 -0.33 0.09 -8.40
C GLN A 589 -0.03 0.02 -9.91
N TYR A 590 -1.08 -0.20 -10.70
CA TYR A 590 -1.05 -0.18 -12.17
C TYR A 590 -2.19 0.67 -12.73
N ALA A 591 -1.94 1.37 -13.84
CA ALA A 591 -2.96 1.98 -14.68
C ALA A 591 -2.74 1.55 -16.15
N PHE A 592 -3.70 1.79 -17.03
CA PHE A 592 -3.69 1.23 -18.39
C PHE A 592 -3.97 2.28 -19.45
N THR A 593 -3.37 2.08 -20.63
CA THR A 593 -3.71 2.79 -21.88
C THR A 593 -3.91 1.78 -23.00
N VAL A 594 -4.74 2.18 -23.98
CA VAL A 594 -5.12 1.34 -25.12
C VAL A 594 -4.89 2.10 -26.42
N VAL A 595 -4.34 1.41 -27.42
CA VAL A 595 -4.17 1.90 -28.80
C VAL A 595 -5.01 1.03 -29.72
N ALA A 596 -5.89 1.66 -30.51
CA ALA A 596 -6.65 0.95 -31.55
C ALA A 596 -5.78 0.82 -32.82
N VAL A 597 -5.82 -0.34 -33.47
CA VAL A 597 -5.05 -0.62 -34.69
C VAL A 597 -6.01 -1.08 -35.79
N ASN A 598 -5.95 -0.43 -36.96
CA ASN A 598 -6.83 -0.74 -38.09
C ASN A 598 -6.31 -1.87 -39.00
N GLU A 599 -7.14 -2.31 -39.95
CA GLU A 599 -6.84 -3.32 -40.99
C GLU A 599 -5.56 -3.06 -41.81
N ARG A 600 -4.98 -1.86 -41.73
CA ARG A 600 -3.74 -1.47 -42.43
C ARG A 600 -2.51 -1.44 -41.51
N GLY A 601 -2.68 -1.81 -40.24
CA GLY A 601 -1.64 -1.81 -39.22
C GLY A 601 -1.33 -0.43 -38.61
N ALA A 602 -2.10 0.61 -38.94
CA ALA A 602 -1.92 1.94 -38.37
C ALA A 602 -2.55 2.01 -36.98
N GLY A 603 -1.74 2.35 -35.97
CA GLY A 603 -2.18 2.54 -34.59
C GLY A 603 -2.58 3.99 -34.30
N SER A 604 -3.65 4.19 -33.54
CA SER A 604 -4.04 5.50 -33.02
C SER A 604 -3.09 6.01 -31.93
N LYS A 605 -3.35 7.22 -31.43
CA LYS A 605 -2.75 7.67 -30.17
C LYS A 605 -3.20 6.75 -29.04
N ALA A 606 -2.39 6.65 -27.98
CA ALA A 606 -2.86 6.05 -26.74
C ALA A 606 -4.09 6.82 -26.21
N SER A 607 -5.05 6.08 -25.68
CA SER A 607 -6.17 6.60 -24.89
C SER A 607 -5.70 7.46 -23.71
N PRO A 608 -6.62 8.19 -23.04
CA PRO A 608 -6.41 8.59 -21.65
C PRO A 608 -6.00 7.40 -20.77
N VAL A 609 -5.26 7.70 -19.70
CA VAL A 609 -4.83 6.70 -18.70
C VAL A 609 -6.03 6.33 -17.82
N SER A 610 -6.23 5.04 -17.56
CA SER A 610 -7.30 4.56 -16.68
C SER A 610 -7.16 5.05 -15.25
N ALA A 611 -8.23 4.90 -14.47
CA ALA A 611 -8.11 4.83 -13.01
C ALA A 611 -7.07 3.76 -12.62
N SER A 612 -6.36 3.99 -11.51
CA SER A 612 -5.38 3.03 -11.01
C SER A 612 -6.04 1.89 -10.26
N VAL A 613 -5.48 0.68 -10.40
CA VAL A 613 -5.87 -0.52 -9.66
C VAL A 613 -4.66 -1.18 -9.00
N VAL A 614 -4.93 -1.92 -7.93
CA VAL A 614 -3.94 -2.77 -7.24
C VAL A 614 -4.37 -4.23 -7.39
N PRO A 615 -3.71 -5.03 -8.26
CA PRO A 615 -3.98 -6.45 -8.42
C PRO A 615 -3.81 -7.18 -7.09
N PHE A 616 -4.73 -8.09 -6.80
CA PHE A 616 -4.74 -8.85 -5.54
C PHE A 616 -5.37 -10.22 -5.73
N THR A 617 -4.95 -11.18 -4.90
CA THR A 617 -5.55 -12.52 -4.89
C THR A 617 -5.53 -13.08 -3.46
N ARG A 618 -5.95 -14.34 -3.28
CA ARG A 618 -5.93 -15.01 -1.97
C ARG A 618 -4.51 -15.08 -1.40
N PRO A 619 -4.31 -15.12 -0.07
CA PRO A 619 -2.98 -15.14 0.51
C PRO A 619 -2.17 -16.35 0.04
N GLY A 620 -0.84 -16.23 0.12
CA GLY A 620 0.07 -17.34 -0.13
C GLY A 620 -0.20 -18.53 0.78
N ARG A 621 0.36 -19.69 0.43
CA ARG A 621 0.29 -20.87 1.29
C ARG A 621 0.90 -20.57 2.65
N THR A 622 0.18 -20.86 3.74
CA THR A 622 0.71 -20.68 5.10
C THR A 622 1.99 -21.52 5.28
N GLU A 623 3.11 -20.88 5.61
CA GLU A 623 4.40 -21.55 5.81
C GLU A 623 4.74 -21.70 7.31
N GLY A 624 5.76 -22.52 7.60
CA GLY A 624 6.27 -22.69 8.96
C GLY A 624 5.25 -23.23 9.96
N VAL A 625 4.20 -23.92 9.52
CA VAL A 625 3.19 -24.52 10.41
C VAL A 625 3.86 -25.62 11.23
N ASP A 626 3.89 -25.43 12.54
CA ASP A 626 4.39 -26.35 13.55
C ASP A 626 3.26 -26.70 14.54
N ALA A 627 3.28 -27.93 15.04
CA ALA A 627 2.29 -28.42 15.99
C ALA A 627 2.96 -29.30 17.05
N ALA A 628 2.76 -28.96 18.32
CA ALA A 628 3.45 -29.56 19.46
C ALA A 628 2.49 -30.10 20.53
N THR A 629 2.89 -31.20 21.17
CA THR A 629 2.22 -31.79 22.34
C THR A 629 2.26 -30.83 23.52
N VAL A 630 1.12 -30.64 24.20
CA VAL A 630 1.05 -29.88 25.45
C VAL A 630 1.05 -30.88 26.62
N GLY A 631 2.25 -31.24 27.08
CA GLY A 631 2.48 -32.40 27.97
C GLY A 631 1.89 -32.31 29.38
N ASP A 632 1.35 -31.16 29.78
CA ASP A 632 0.67 -30.90 31.06
C ASP A 632 -0.87 -30.89 30.96
N ARG A 633 -1.45 -30.89 29.74
CA ARG A 633 -2.91 -30.90 29.53
C ARG A 633 -3.34 -32.06 28.62
N PRO A 634 -4.26 -32.95 29.07
CA PRO A 634 -4.77 -34.03 28.22
C PRO A 634 -5.54 -33.46 27.01
N GLY A 635 -5.56 -34.21 25.91
CA GLY A 635 -6.35 -33.85 24.73
C GLY A 635 -6.01 -32.50 24.08
N THR A 636 -4.79 -31.98 24.31
CA THR A 636 -4.39 -30.61 23.97
C THR A 636 -3.12 -30.58 23.11
N ILE A 637 -3.11 -29.71 22.10
CA ILE A 637 -1.93 -29.37 21.27
C ILE A 637 -1.77 -27.85 21.14
N ARG A 638 -0.55 -27.39 20.89
CA ARG A 638 -0.25 -25.99 20.52
C ARG A 638 0.18 -25.96 19.06
N VAL A 639 -0.29 -24.96 18.31
CA VAL A 639 0.02 -24.76 16.89
C VAL A 639 0.61 -23.35 16.71
N SER A 640 1.61 -23.21 15.86
CA SER A 640 2.14 -21.91 15.43
C SER A 640 2.52 -21.93 13.95
N TRP A 641 2.56 -20.76 13.31
CA TRP A 641 2.85 -20.63 11.88
C TRP A 641 3.55 -19.31 11.56
N ALA A 642 4.08 -19.19 10.34
CA ALA A 642 4.50 -17.91 9.77
C ALA A 642 3.32 -17.25 9.01
N ALA A 643 3.29 -15.93 9.01
CA ALA A 643 2.39 -15.19 8.12
C ALA A 643 2.85 -15.38 6.66
N PRO A 644 2.00 -15.88 5.74
CA PRO A 644 2.33 -15.95 4.32
C PRO A 644 2.28 -14.56 3.67
N ALA A 645 2.70 -14.47 2.41
CA ALA A 645 2.46 -13.28 1.59
C ALA A 645 0.96 -12.95 1.53
N ASP A 646 0.61 -11.67 1.70
CA ASP A 646 -0.77 -11.20 1.72
C ASP A 646 -1.39 -11.08 0.32
N ASN A 647 -0.55 -11.11 -0.71
CA ASN A 647 -0.89 -10.95 -2.13
C ASN A 647 -1.76 -9.72 -2.42
N GLY A 648 -1.41 -8.58 -1.81
CA GLY A 648 -1.99 -7.27 -2.15
C GLY A 648 -3.30 -6.92 -1.44
N ARG A 649 -3.72 -7.73 -0.46
CA ARG A 649 -4.72 -7.37 0.55
C ARG A 649 -4.34 -7.96 1.91
N PRO A 650 -4.44 -7.19 3.00
CA PRO A 650 -3.98 -7.62 4.32
C PRO A 650 -4.70 -8.88 4.80
N ILE A 651 -3.95 -9.76 5.47
CA ILE A 651 -4.51 -10.96 6.11
C ILE A 651 -5.34 -10.51 7.32
N THR A 652 -6.64 -10.78 7.25
CA THR A 652 -7.64 -10.39 8.27
C THR A 652 -7.73 -11.37 9.43
N ARG A 653 -7.45 -12.66 9.16
CA ARG A 653 -7.47 -13.77 10.13
C ARG A 653 -6.87 -15.03 9.53
N TYR A 654 -6.64 -16.02 10.39
CA TYR A 654 -6.29 -17.39 10.04
C TYR A 654 -7.43 -18.33 10.39
N VAL A 655 -7.62 -19.37 9.56
CA VAL A 655 -8.58 -20.46 9.76
C VAL A 655 -7.77 -21.72 10.04
N VAL A 656 -7.89 -22.22 11.27
CA VAL A 656 -7.19 -23.41 11.77
C VAL A 656 -8.19 -24.57 11.82
N ALA A 657 -7.94 -25.64 11.07
CA ALA A 657 -8.79 -26.82 11.02
C ALA A 657 -8.06 -28.02 11.65
N ALA A 658 -8.68 -28.69 12.63
CA ALA A 658 -8.12 -29.84 13.33
C ALA A 658 -9.23 -30.75 13.88
N GLY A 659 -9.07 -32.08 13.76
CA GLY A 659 -10.03 -33.08 14.28
C GLY A 659 -11.48 -32.88 13.81
N GLY A 660 -11.68 -32.39 12.58
CA GLY A 660 -12.99 -32.08 12.02
C GLY A 660 -13.66 -30.80 12.56
N ARG A 661 -12.94 -29.99 13.35
CA ARG A 661 -13.38 -28.69 13.86
C ARG A 661 -12.56 -27.57 13.22
N THR A 662 -13.13 -26.36 13.21
CA THR A 662 -12.49 -25.15 12.66
C THR A 662 -12.50 -24.04 13.70
N THR A 663 -11.41 -23.29 13.79
CA THR A 663 -11.22 -22.16 14.70
C THR A 663 -10.64 -20.99 13.93
N GLU A 664 -11.20 -19.79 14.10
CA GLU A 664 -10.65 -18.56 13.52
C GLU A 664 -9.73 -17.86 14.54
N VAL A 665 -8.63 -17.26 14.05
CA VAL A 665 -7.63 -16.54 14.84
C VAL A 665 -7.33 -15.21 14.15
N THR A 666 -7.75 -14.10 14.77
CA THR A 666 -7.51 -12.72 14.28
C THR A 666 -6.12 -12.21 14.64
N ASP A 667 -5.64 -12.53 15.84
CA ASP A 667 -4.47 -11.89 16.44
C ASP A 667 -3.28 -12.84 16.57
N GLY A 668 -2.20 -12.52 15.86
CA GLY A 668 -0.95 -13.30 15.87
C GLY A 668 -1.00 -14.57 15.01
N THR A 669 0.02 -15.43 15.17
CA THR A 669 0.23 -16.63 14.35
C THR A 669 0.37 -17.92 15.17
N GLY A 670 -0.53 -18.12 16.13
CA GLY A 670 -0.57 -19.35 16.93
C GLY A 670 -1.91 -19.58 17.63
N ALA A 671 -2.17 -20.84 17.97
CA ALA A 671 -3.38 -21.30 18.65
C ALA A 671 -3.04 -22.39 19.68
N THR A 672 -3.92 -22.59 20.66
CA THR A 672 -3.96 -23.83 21.46
C THR A 672 -5.30 -24.49 21.20
N LEU A 673 -5.29 -25.78 20.88
CA LEU A 673 -6.45 -26.55 20.47
C LEU A 673 -6.68 -27.67 21.47
N GLU A 674 -7.90 -27.80 21.97
CA GLU A 674 -8.27 -28.70 23.07
C GLU A 674 -9.46 -29.60 22.70
N GLY A 675 -9.70 -30.66 23.48
CA GLY A 675 -10.84 -31.56 23.29
C GLY A 675 -10.62 -32.66 22.26
N PHE A 676 -9.38 -33.12 22.10
CA PHE A 676 -9.00 -34.36 21.40
C PHE A 676 -8.85 -35.53 22.40
N GLY A 677 -8.69 -36.75 21.91
CA GLY A 677 -8.42 -37.95 22.73
C GLY A 677 -7.01 -38.00 23.32
N GLU A 678 -6.78 -38.96 24.22
CA GLU A 678 -5.48 -39.28 24.80
C GLU A 678 -4.59 -40.04 23.81
N GLY A 679 -3.37 -39.56 23.55
CA GLY A 679 -2.46 -40.17 22.58
C GLY A 679 -2.97 -40.16 21.12
N GLU A 680 -3.93 -39.30 20.78
CA GLU A 680 -4.47 -39.11 19.44
C GLU A 680 -3.47 -38.36 18.55
N THR A 681 -3.31 -38.79 17.30
CA THR A 681 -2.54 -38.05 16.29
C THR A 681 -3.47 -37.08 15.57
N VAL A 682 -3.36 -35.80 15.91
CA VAL A 682 -4.16 -34.70 15.36
C VAL A 682 -3.44 -34.12 14.14
N ALA A 683 -4.10 -34.16 12.99
CA ALA A 683 -3.71 -33.39 11.81
C ALA A 683 -4.29 -31.98 11.88
N VAL A 684 -3.50 -30.98 11.47
CA VAL A 684 -3.85 -29.56 11.48
C VAL A 684 -3.61 -28.96 10.11
N GLU A 685 -4.58 -28.22 9.57
CA GLU A 685 -4.40 -27.26 8.47
C GLU A 685 -4.53 -25.82 8.98
N VAL A 686 -3.77 -24.89 8.41
CA VAL A 686 -3.87 -23.45 8.67
C VAL A 686 -3.94 -22.70 7.34
N ARG A 687 -4.97 -21.86 7.16
CA ARG A 687 -5.16 -21.00 5.98
C ARG A 687 -5.24 -19.54 6.40
N ALA A 688 -4.42 -18.68 5.84
CA ALA A 688 -4.60 -17.23 5.95
C ALA A 688 -5.81 -16.76 5.11
N VAL A 689 -6.49 -15.68 5.51
CA VAL A 689 -7.68 -15.14 4.83
C VAL A 689 -7.57 -13.62 4.67
N ASN A 690 -7.64 -13.14 3.43
CA ASN A 690 -7.80 -11.71 3.10
C ASN A 690 -9.17 -11.47 2.41
N GLU A 691 -9.36 -10.29 1.82
CA GLU A 691 -10.56 -9.91 1.06
C GLU A 691 -10.94 -10.93 -0.03
N ALA A 692 -9.96 -11.54 -0.70
CA ALA A 692 -10.17 -12.53 -1.75
C ALA A 692 -10.52 -13.94 -1.25
N GLY A 693 -10.49 -14.15 0.08
CA GLY A 693 -10.84 -15.41 0.73
C GLY A 693 -9.63 -16.24 1.22
N PRO A 694 -9.85 -17.53 1.53
CA PRO A 694 -8.86 -18.37 2.21
C PRO A 694 -7.78 -18.92 1.26
N GLY A 695 -6.51 -18.70 1.61
CA GLY A 695 -5.35 -19.21 0.88
C GLY A 695 -5.15 -20.73 0.99
N GLU A 696 -4.05 -21.19 0.41
CA GLU A 696 -3.65 -22.60 0.45
C GLU A 696 -3.16 -23.02 1.85
N PRO A 697 -3.39 -24.28 2.26
CA PRO A 697 -3.12 -24.71 3.62
C PRO A 697 -1.63 -24.99 3.84
N GLY A 698 -1.08 -24.38 4.87
CA GLY A 698 0.01 -25.00 5.61
C GLY A 698 -0.54 -26.14 6.46
N SER A 699 0.26 -27.17 6.73
CA SER A 699 -0.21 -28.32 7.52
C SER A 699 0.89 -28.93 8.38
N ALA A 700 0.48 -29.48 9.52
CA ALA A 700 1.33 -30.15 10.50
C ALA A 700 0.57 -31.28 11.19
N THR A 701 1.29 -32.15 11.90
CA THR A 701 0.71 -33.20 12.75
C THR A 701 1.34 -33.17 14.13
N ALA A 702 0.51 -33.31 15.17
CA ALA A 702 0.94 -33.43 16.55
C ALA A 702 0.26 -34.63 17.20
N ARG A 703 0.89 -35.21 18.22
CA ARG A 703 0.23 -36.21 19.08
C ARG A 703 -0.13 -35.57 20.41
N THR A 704 -1.33 -35.80 20.92
CA THR A 704 -1.66 -35.42 22.30
C THR A 704 -0.91 -36.29 23.29
N VAL A 705 -0.82 -35.86 24.55
CA VAL A 705 -0.25 -36.68 25.62
C VAL A 705 -1.04 -37.99 25.79
N ALA A 706 -0.33 -39.11 25.80
CA ALA A 706 -0.83 -40.46 26.07
C ALA A 706 -0.53 -40.84 27.53
N LYS A 707 -1.17 -41.90 28.06
CA LYS A 707 -0.81 -42.44 29.38
C LYS A 707 0.64 -42.95 29.38
N PRO A 708 1.36 -42.91 30.52
CA PRO A 708 2.72 -43.42 30.59
C PRO A 708 2.73 -44.94 30.42
N ALA A 709 3.67 -45.50 29.65
CA ALA A 709 3.84 -46.95 29.55
C ALA A 709 4.94 -47.43 30.49
N VAL A 710 4.61 -48.34 31.40
CA VAL A 710 5.53 -48.84 32.44
C VAL A 710 6.05 -50.23 32.07
N THR A 711 7.37 -50.42 32.11
CA THR A 711 8.02 -51.73 31.91
C THR A 711 8.94 -52.05 33.09
N ILE A 712 8.60 -53.06 33.90
CA ILE A 712 9.46 -53.49 35.01
C ILE A 712 10.62 -54.33 34.47
N THR A 713 11.85 -53.85 34.66
CA THR A 713 13.07 -54.48 34.18
C THR A 713 13.66 -55.47 35.18
N GLY A 714 13.44 -55.25 36.48
CA GLY A 714 14.08 -56.04 37.53
C GLY A 714 13.50 -55.80 38.91
N SER A 715 13.87 -56.69 39.82
CA SER A 715 13.59 -56.57 41.26
C SER A 715 14.73 -57.21 42.03
N SER A 716 15.07 -56.64 43.18
CA SER A 716 15.97 -57.20 44.17
C SER A 716 15.45 -56.90 45.57
N ALA A 717 15.99 -57.60 46.57
CA ALA A 717 15.62 -57.36 47.95
C ALA A 717 16.85 -57.42 48.87
N THR A 718 16.59 -57.02 50.12
CA THR A 718 17.31 -57.39 51.33
C THR A 718 16.29 -58.02 52.28
N PHE A 719 16.66 -58.25 53.54
CA PHE A 719 15.73 -58.80 54.52
C PHE A 719 14.61 -57.83 54.96
N ASN A 720 14.85 -56.50 54.90
CA ASN A 720 13.89 -55.47 55.34
C ASN A 720 13.56 -54.41 54.26
N SER A 721 14.05 -54.57 53.03
CA SER A 721 13.78 -53.64 51.93
C SER A 721 13.74 -54.35 50.58
N ALA A 722 13.08 -53.76 49.59
CA ALA A 722 13.03 -54.26 48.22
C ALA A 722 13.08 -53.10 47.23
N THR A 723 13.84 -53.31 46.14
CA THR A 723 14.06 -52.33 45.08
C THR A 723 13.54 -52.89 43.77
N VAL A 724 12.65 -52.14 43.11
CA VAL A 724 12.13 -52.50 41.79
C VAL A 724 12.68 -51.51 40.77
N THR A 725 13.32 -52.03 39.73
CA THR A 725 13.84 -51.25 38.60
C THR A 725 12.89 -51.34 37.41
N PHE A 726 12.70 -50.24 36.72
CA PHE A 726 11.73 -50.14 35.63
C PHE A 726 12.12 -49.02 34.65
N THR A 727 11.45 -48.98 33.51
CA THR A 727 11.48 -47.85 32.58
C THR A 727 10.07 -47.33 32.35
N VAL A 728 9.97 -46.03 32.05
CA VAL A 728 8.70 -45.35 31.76
C VAL A 728 8.86 -44.55 30.48
N ASP A 729 8.03 -44.84 29.48
CA ASP A 729 7.71 -43.84 28.45
C ASP A 729 6.67 -42.90 29.07
N ALA A 730 6.97 -41.60 29.13
CA ALA A 730 6.09 -40.60 29.72
C ALA A 730 4.94 -40.15 28.78
N GLY A 731 4.81 -40.75 27.59
CA GLY A 731 3.67 -40.54 26.68
C GLY A 731 3.60 -39.15 26.07
N GLY A 732 4.72 -38.41 26.00
CA GLY A 732 4.76 -37.00 25.60
C GLY A 732 4.42 -36.00 26.73
N GLY A 733 4.18 -36.47 27.95
CA GLY A 733 4.00 -35.64 29.14
C GLY A 733 5.17 -35.76 30.13
N THR A 734 5.00 -35.22 31.34
CA THR A 734 5.90 -35.49 32.48
C THR A 734 5.28 -36.56 33.36
N ALA A 735 6.01 -37.64 33.64
CA ALA A 735 5.56 -38.72 34.51
C ALA A 735 6.06 -38.55 35.96
N THR A 736 5.18 -38.84 36.90
CA THR A 736 5.48 -39.02 38.33
C THR A 736 5.32 -40.49 38.67
N CYS A 737 6.21 -41.05 39.49
CA CYS A 737 6.25 -42.50 39.74
C CYS A 737 6.18 -42.86 41.22
N SER A 738 5.44 -43.94 41.50
CA SER A 738 5.22 -44.47 42.83
C SER A 738 5.33 -46.00 42.85
N ILE A 739 5.58 -46.54 44.03
CA ILE A 739 5.57 -47.97 44.32
C ILE A 739 4.72 -48.23 45.57
N SER A 740 3.95 -49.31 45.55
CA SER A 740 3.28 -49.86 46.72
C SER A 740 3.57 -51.36 46.85
N ALA A 741 3.50 -51.90 48.06
CA ALA A 741 3.59 -53.32 48.32
C ALA A 741 2.27 -53.86 48.91
N SER A 742 1.98 -55.13 48.64
CA SER A 742 0.85 -55.84 49.24
C SER A 742 0.94 -55.91 50.77
N ASP A 743 -0.16 -56.33 51.41
CA ASP A 743 -0.19 -56.71 52.83
C ASP A 743 0.27 -55.63 53.82
N GLY A 744 0.12 -54.36 53.43
CA GLY A 744 0.50 -53.19 54.22
C GLY A 744 1.99 -52.84 54.17
N GLY A 745 2.77 -53.36 53.20
CA GLY A 745 4.21 -53.11 53.03
C GLY A 745 4.61 -51.67 52.63
N GLY A 746 3.73 -50.69 52.81
CA GLY A 746 4.01 -49.27 52.58
C GLY A 746 3.91 -48.80 51.13
N THR A 747 4.21 -47.51 50.94
CA THR A 747 4.25 -46.83 49.63
C THR A 747 5.41 -45.84 49.60
N ALA A 748 5.98 -45.59 48.42
CA ALA A 748 7.03 -44.60 48.20
C ALA A 748 6.89 -43.94 46.81
N THR A 749 7.50 -42.77 46.65
CA THR A 749 7.56 -42.00 45.39
C THR A 749 8.99 -41.60 45.08
N GLY A 750 9.31 -41.33 43.81
CA GLY A 750 10.67 -40.96 43.41
C GLY A 750 10.93 -41.06 41.91
N SER A 751 12.16 -41.38 41.53
CA SER A 751 12.62 -41.48 40.15
C SER A 751 11.93 -42.60 39.36
N CYS A 752 11.49 -42.29 38.13
CA CYS A 752 10.87 -43.23 37.18
C CYS A 752 11.86 -44.23 36.53
N THR A 753 12.78 -44.78 37.32
CA THR A 753 13.86 -45.71 36.92
C THR A 753 14.09 -46.80 37.96
N SER A 754 13.97 -46.46 39.23
CA SER A 754 14.09 -47.37 40.37
C SER A 754 13.41 -46.77 41.59
N LEU A 755 12.69 -47.59 42.35
CA LEU A 755 12.07 -47.23 43.62
C LEU A 755 12.32 -48.34 44.65
N GLN A 756 12.60 -47.94 45.89
CA GLN A 756 12.86 -48.84 47.01
C GLN A 756 11.82 -48.64 48.11
N LEU A 757 11.31 -49.74 48.66
CA LEU A 757 10.51 -49.77 49.90
C LEU A 757 11.35 -50.38 51.02
N THR A 758 11.21 -49.82 52.24
CA THR A 758 11.95 -50.20 53.44
C THR A 758 10.99 -50.45 54.60
N GLY A 759 11.42 -51.21 55.62
CA GLY A 759 10.55 -51.63 56.73
C GLY A 759 9.67 -52.84 56.38
N LEU A 760 10.04 -53.58 55.33
CA LEU A 760 9.42 -54.85 54.96
C LEU A 760 9.82 -55.95 55.96
N LYS A 761 9.04 -57.03 56.01
CA LYS A 761 9.32 -58.20 56.87
C LYS A 761 10.26 -59.18 56.14
N PRO A 762 11.18 -59.89 56.81
CA PRO A 762 12.04 -60.89 56.18
C PRO A 762 11.28 -62.14 55.70
N SER A 763 11.90 -62.90 54.78
CA SER A 763 11.39 -64.13 54.15
C SER A 763 9.96 -64.02 53.55
N THR A 764 9.43 -62.81 53.36
CA THR A 764 8.02 -62.52 53.06
C THR A 764 7.86 -62.17 51.58
N ALA A 765 6.86 -62.77 50.92
CA ALA A 765 6.54 -62.45 49.53
C ALA A 765 5.64 -61.21 49.50
N TYR A 766 5.99 -60.26 48.63
CA TYR A 766 5.21 -59.04 48.40
C TYR A 766 4.95 -58.88 46.90
N THR A 767 3.72 -58.50 46.55
CA THR A 767 3.39 -58.03 45.21
C THR A 767 3.61 -56.53 45.16
N PHE A 768 4.67 -56.11 44.47
CA PHE A 768 4.98 -54.69 44.26
C PHE A 768 4.19 -54.17 43.06
N THR A 769 3.44 -53.09 43.26
CA THR A 769 2.79 -52.36 42.18
C THR A 769 3.58 -51.09 41.92
N VAL A 770 4.14 -50.95 40.71
CA VAL A 770 4.77 -49.71 40.24
C VAL A 770 3.75 -48.97 39.39
N SER A 771 3.41 -47.74 39.77
CA SER A 771 2.56 -46.82 39.03
C SER A 771 3.38 -45.68 38.42
N ALA A 772 3.02 -45.26 37.21
CA ALA A 772 3.47 -44.01 36.62
C ALA A 772 2.28 -43.18 36.12
N ARG A 773 2.27 -41.88 36.44
CA ARG A 773 1.16 -40.97 36.19
C ARG A 773 1.59 -39.66 35.54
N ASN A 774 0.88 -39.24 34.49
CA ASN A 774 1.00 -37.93 33.85
C ASN A 774 -0.40 -37.27 33.69
N ALA A 775 -0.48 -36.21 32.87
CA ALA A 775 -1.71 -35.46 32.60
C ALA A 775 -2.83 -36.27 31.90
N ALA A 776 -2.51 -37.33 31.15
CA ALA A 776 -3.47 -38.24 30.53
C ALA A 776 -3.92 -39.39 31.46
N GLY A 777 -3.30 -39.55 32.63
CA GLY A 777 -3.67 -40.56 33.61
C GLY A 777 -2.51 -41.43 34.05
N GLU A 778 -2.84 -42.65 34.49
CA GLU A 778 -1.94 -43.55 35.21
C GLU A 778 -1.95 -44.95 34.58
N GLU A 779 -0.77 -45.58 34.51
CA GLU A 779 -0.61 -47.01 34.25
C GLU A 779 0.19 -47.66 35.39
N SER A 780 -0.17 -48.90 35.73
CA SER A 780 0.52 -49.68 36.76
C SER A 780 0.95 -51.05 36.23
N LYS A 781 2.09 -51.54 36.70
CA LYS A 781 2.53 -52.95 36.53
C LYS A 781 2.81 -53.58 37.89
N THR A 782 2.60 -54.89 38.00
CA THR A 782 2.91 -55.67 39.19
C THR A 782 4.15 -56.55 39.00
N ARG A 783 4.88 -56.78 40.09
CA ARG A 783 6.05 -57.66 40.16
C ARG A 783 6.10 -58.30 41.54
N GLU A 784 6.08 -59.63 41.60
CA GLU A 784 6.35 -60.35 42.84
C GLU A 784 7.85 -60.31 43.16
N GLN A 785 8.18 -60.06 44.42
CA GLN A 785 9.53 -60.21 44.97
C GLN A 785 9.42 -60.66 46.43
N ARG A 786 10.22 -61.65 46.83
CA ARG A 786 10.38 -62.05 48.23
C ARG A 786 11.52 -61.26 48.86
N THR A 787 11.36 -60.81 50.09
CA THR A 787 12.48 -60.31 50.91
C THR A 787 13.41 -61.46 51.29
N ASP A 788 14.69 -61.15 51.48
CA ASP A 788 15.65 -62.15 51.91
C ASP A 788 15.34 -62.65 53.33
N ALA A 789 15.90 -63.80 53.67
CA ALA A 789 15.93 -64.27 55.05
C ALA A 789 16.86 -63.38 55.89
N LEU A 790 16.34 -62.87 57.02
CA LEU A 790 17.20 -62.36 58.08
C LEU A 790 17.79 -63.56 58.82
N PHE A 791 19.07 -63.48 59.14
CA PHE A 791 19.77 -64.49 59.94
C PHE A 791 20.27 -63.87 61.24
N GLY A 792 20.51 -64.71 62.24
CA GLY A 792 21.31 -64.35 63.40
C GLY A 792 22.32 -65.44 63.74
N THR A 793 23.42 -65.05 64.36
CA THR A 793 24.50 -65.93 64.78
C THR A 793 24.42 -66.17 66.28
N ALA A 794 24.28 -67.44 66.68
CA ALA A 794 24.25 -67.86 68.08
C ALA A 794 25.62 -67.56 68.72
N THR A 795 25.65 -66.67 69.70
CA THR A 795 26.87 -66.03 70.21
C THR A 795 27.01 -66.25 71.71
N CYS A 796 28.02 -67.03 72.07
CA CYS A 796 28.47 -67.27 73.43
C CYS A 796 30.00 -67.30 73.41
N ASN A 797 30.63 -66.43 74.20
CA ASN A 797 32.08 -66.25 74.30
C ASN A 797 32.53 -66.62 75.72
N ASN A 798 33.47 -67.55 75.86
CA ASN A 798 33.98 -67.93 77.18
C ASN A 798 34.63 -66.74 77.92
N GLY A 799 34.41 -66.68 79.22
CA GLY A 799 35.11 -65.75 80.11
C GLY A 799 36.58 -66.14 80.30
N ARG A 800 37.37 -65.26 80.95
CA ARG A 800 38.83 -65.47 81.05
C ARG A 800 39.26 -66.55 82.03
N ASN A 801 38.45 -66.86 83.05
CA ASN A 801 38.82 -67.74 84.18
C ASN A 801 37.59 -68.44 84.80
N GLY A 802 37.82 -69.52 85.55
CA GLY A 802 36.79 -70.22 86.33
C GLY A 802 35.73 -70.90 85.47
N ASP A 803 34.54 -71.14 86.04
CA ASP A 803 33.44 -71.87 85.37
C ASP A 803 32.96 -71.20 84.07
N THR A 804 33.20 -69.89 83.94
CA THR A 804 32.92 -69.10 82.73
C THR A 804 33.83 -69.44 81.54
N ALA A 805 35.00 -70.06 81.78
CA ALA A 805 36.07 -70.18 80.79
C ALA A 805 35.90 -71.32 79.77
N THR A 806 34.87 -72.15 79.94
CA THR A 806 34.50 -73.22 78.99
C THR A 806 33.00 -73.24 78.71
N TYR A 807 32.25 -72.25 79.21
CA TYR A 807 30.79 -72.24 79.30
C TYR A 807 30.07 -72.50 77.97
N CYS A 808 30.67 -72.08 76.86
CA CYS A 808 30.12 -72.11 75.52
C CYS A 808 30.59 -73.31 74.68
N ASP A 809 31.44 -74.20 75.20
CA ASP A 809 32.13 -75.23 74.41
C ASP A 809 31.22 -76.40 74.00
N GLU A 810 30.29 -76.78 74.88
CA GLU A 810 29.38 -77.90 74.70
C GLU A 810 28.13 -77.77 75.58
N ASP A 811 27.02 -78.31 75.06
CA ASP A 811 25.72 -78.46 75.73
C ASP A 811 25.86 -79.34 76.98
N ARG A 812 25.35 -78.86 78.12
CA ARG A 812 25.28 -79.61 79.38
C ARG A 812 24.07 -79.14 80.19
N ALA A 813 23.37 -80.08 80.82
CA ALA A 813 22.24 -79.77 81.70
C ALA A 813 22.63 -78.76 82.80
N GLY A 814 22.00 -77.58 82.80
CA GLY A 814 22.29 -76.48 83.73
C GLY A 814 23.43 -75.55 83.28
N ARG A 815 23.78 -75.53 81.99
CA ARG A 815 24.82 -74.68 81.40
C ARG A 815 24.25 -73.83 80.25
N ASN A 816 23.49 -72.83 80.64
CA ASN A 816 22.57 -72.10 79.78
C ASN A 816 23.24 -71.04 78.86
N GLY A 817 23.93 -71.47 77.81
CA GLY A 817 24.36 -70.59 76.71
C GLY A 817 23.84 -71.12 75.37
N ASN A 818 23.29 -70.26 74.50
CA ASN A 818 22.75 -70.63 73.18
C ASN A 818 21.70 -71.78 73.14
N GLU A 819 21.05 -72.11 74.25
CA GLU A 819 19.99 -73.12 74.27
C GLU A 819 18.76 -72.65 73.47
N ILE A 820 18.07 -73.58 72.83
CA ILE A 820 16.90 -73.32 71.99
C ILE A 820 15.71 -74.08 72.57
N PHE A 821 14.56 -73.41 72.65
CA PHE A 821 13.37 -73.87 73.37
C PHE A 821 12.11 -73.82 72.50
N SER A 822 11.16 -74.71 72.77
CA SER A 822 9.82 -74.68 72.17
C SER A 822 8.92 -73.55 72.71
N VAL A 823 9.39 -72.79 73.69
CA VAL A 823 8.69 -71.71 74.41
C VAL A 823 9.62 -70.52 74.68
N THR A 824 9.07 -69.35 75.02
CA THR A 824 9.83 -68.11 75.27
C THR A 824 10.26 -67.95 76.74
N ARG A 825 10.84 -69.01 77.32
CA ARG A 825 11.41 -69.05 78.68
C ARG A 825 12.46 -70.16 78.80
N GLN A 826 13.38 -70.04 79.76
CA GLN A 826 14.39 -71.06 80.08
C GLN A 826 13.76 -72.19 80.89
N ASP A 827 13.12 -73.12 80.16
CA ASP A 827 12.43 -74.29 80.71
C ASP A 827 13.09 -75.55 80.15
N ASN A 828 13.94 -76.20 80.95
CA ASN A 828 14.71 -77.37 80.54
C ASN A 828 13.82 -78.54 80.07
N GLY A 829 12.56 -78.61 80.52
CA GLY A 829 11.57 -79.58 80.02
C GLY A 829 10.97 -79.22 78.66
N ARG A 830 11.39 -78.09 78.07
CA ARG A 830 10.95 -77.53 76.79
C ARG A 830 12.10 -77.11 75.87
N GLN A 831 13.35 -77.31 76.30
CA GLN A 831 14.53 -77.23 75.44
C GLN A 831 14.38 -78.23 74.28
N VAL A 832 14.72 -77.80 73.07
CA VAL A 832 14.76 -78.63 71.86
C VAL A 832 16.18 -78.90 71.38
N GLY A 833 17.17 -78.14 71.87
CA GLY A 833 18.57 -78.37 71.55
C GLY A 833 19.45 -77.18 71.93
N TRP A 834 20.61 -77.10 71.28
CA TRP A 834 21.68 -76.17 71.60
C TRP A 834 22.43 -75.74 70.34
N ALA A 835 22.51 -74.43 70.08
CA ALA A 835 23.24 -73.91 68.94
C ALA A 835 24.70 -73.62 69.30
N LYS A 836 25.64 -74.34 68.66
CA LYS A 836 27.07 -74.10 68.81
C LYS A 836 27.41 -72.61 68.57
N PRO A 837 28.36 -72.02 69.30
CA PRO A 837 28.83 -70.66 69.02
C PRO A 837 29.24 -70.52 67.55
N GLY A 838 28.75 -69.47 66.88
CA GLY A 838 28.94 -69.27 65.44
C GLY A 838 27.91 -69.97 64.55
N THR A 839 26.95 -70.73 65.09
CA THR A 839 25.84 -71.27 64.29
C THR A 839 24.91 -70.15 63.83
N ARG A 840 24.79 -70.00 62.51
CA ARG A 840 23.92 -69.02 61.84
C ARG A 840 22.55 -69.63 61.56
N LEU A 841 21.49 -69.00 62.07
CA LEU A 841 20.11 -69.48 62.02
C LEU A 841 19.23 -68.45 61.29
N GLU A 842 18.30 -68.90 60.42
CA GLU A 842 17.26 -68.01 59.87
C GLU A 842 16.32 -67.57 61.00
N ALA A 843 15.97 -66.28 61.04
CA ALA A 843 15.12 -65.65 62.04
C ALA A 843 13.82 -65.14 61.40
N TYR A 844 12.67 -65.58 61.92
CA TYR A 844 11.36 -65.31 61.33
C TYR A 844 10.62 -64.13 61.97
N CYS A 845 10.56 -64.11 63.30
CA CYS A 845 9.81 -63.13 64.07
C CYS A 845 10.31 -63.12 65.53
N LYS A 846 9.93 -62.09 66.30
CA LYS A 846 10.23 -61.96 67.73
C LYS A 846 9.00 -62.14 68.59
N LYS A 847 9.16 -62.62 69.81
CA LYS A 847 8.07 -62.78 70.78
C LYS A 847 8.54 -62.40 72.18
N GLN A 848 7.65 -61.84 72.99
CA GLN A 848 7.96 -61.54 74.40
C GLN A 848 8.08 -62.83 75.22
N GLY A 849 8.91 -62.78 76.25
CA GLY A 849 9.24 -63.90 77.12
C GLY A 849 9.97 -63.47 78.38
N GLU A 850 10.64 -64.43 79.00
CA GLU A 850 11.50 -64.21 80.16
C GLU A 850 12.70 -63.31 79.82
N GLU A 851 13.17 -62.47 80.76
CA GLU A 851 14.45 -61.75 80.58
C GLU A 851 15.61 -62.74 80.64
N VAL A 852 16.44 -62.74 79.61
CA VAL A 852 17.71 -63.46 79.58
C VAL A 852 18.85 -62.46 79.57
N TYR A 853 19.87 -62.73 80.40
CA TYR A 853 21.09 -61.94 80.49
C TYR A 853 22.30 -62.77 80.08
N ALA A 854 22.92 -62.42 78.95
CA ALA A 854 24.14 -63.03 78.48
C ALA A 854 25.38 -62.39 79.14
N TYR A 855 25.40 -62.44 80.48
CA TYR A 855 26.49 -61.89 81.33
C TYR A 855 27.85 -62.34 80.81
N ILE A 856 28.69 -61.40 80.39
CA ILE A 856 29.95 -61.53 79.64
C ILE A 856 29.90 -62.37 78.34
N TYR A 857 29.09 -63.43 78.26
CA TYR A 857 29.04 -64.38 77.15
C TYR A 857 28.62 -63.75 75.81
N ASN A 858 27.81 -62.70 75.84
CA ASN A 858 27.49 -61.93 74.64
C ASN A 858 27.51 -60.42 74.95
N ASN A 859 28.65 -59.91 75.41
CA ASN A 859 28.87 -58.49 75.69
C ASN A 859 27.80 -57.88 76.62
N ASP A 860 27.38 -58.64 77.64
CA ASP A 860 26.37 -58.25 78.63
C ASP A 860 24.97 -57.93 78.05
N LYS A 861 24.66 -58.46 76.86
CA LYS A 861 23.35 -58.30 76.20
C LYS A 861 22.22 -58.85 77.07
N ARG A 862 21.17 -58.03 77.28
CA ARG A 862 19.92 -58.39 77.96
C ARG A 862 18.73 -58.28 77.01
N SER A 863 17.77 -59.19 77.13
CA SER A 863 16.48 -59.03 76.45
C SER A 863 15.36 -59.87 77.03
N THR A 864 14.14 -59.33 77.01
CA THR A 864 12.88 -60.10 77.13
C THR A 864 12.37 -60.61 75.77
N TRP A 865 13.04 -60.25 74.66
CA TRP A 865 12.69 -60.73 73.33
C TRP A 865 13.34 -62.09 73.05
N TRP A 866 12.53 -62.98 72.51
CA TRP A 866 12.91 -64.30 72.04
C TRP A 866 12.65 -64.38 70.53
N ILE A 867 13.63 -64.87 69.78
CA ILE A 867 13.61 -64.91 68.32
C ILE A 867 13.15 -66.31 67.89
N GLN A 868 12.07 -66.39 67.12
CA GLN A 868 11.71 -67.63 66.43
C GLN A 868 12.70 -67.87 65.29
N VAL A 869 13.45 -68.97 65.40
CA VAL A 869 14.52 -69.37 64.48
C VAL A 869 14.23 -70.71 63.80
N ASN A 870 14.88 -70.93 62.66
CA ASN A 870 14.90 -72.20 61.96
C ASN A 870 15.90 -73.15 62.65
N TYR A 871 15.43 -73.89 63.65
CA TYR A 871 16.17 -74.93 64.36
C TYR A 871 15.18 -76.05 64.73
N GLU A 872 15.34 -77.23 64.14
CA GLU A 872 14.43 -78.38 64.29
C GLU A 872 12.94 -77.98 64.12
N GLY A 873 12.68 -77.15 63.10
CA GLY A 873 11.41 -76.45 62.92
C GLY A 873 11.48 -75.00 63.42
N LYS A 874 10.38 -74.51 63.99
CA LYS A 874 10.20 -73.10 64.41
C LYS A 874 10.23 -72.95 65.92
N ASN A 875 11.44 -73.02 66.48
CA ASN A 875 11.68 -72.91 67.92
C ASN A 875 12.30 -71.54 68.26
N TYR A 876 12.49 -71.24 69.55
CA TYR A 876 12.88 -69.92 70.04
C TYR A 876 14.25 -69.92 70.71
N ILE A 877 15.07 -68.92 70.40
CA ILE A 877 16.32 -68.60 71.11
C ILE A 877 16.18 -67.20 71.75
N PRO A 878 16.69 -66.96 72.96
CA PRO A 878 16.77 -65.61 73.52
C PRO A 878 17.55 -64.67 72.61
N PHE A 879 17.05 -63.45 72.39
CA PHE A 879 17.81 -62.42 71.66
C PHE A 879 19.11 -62.05 72.40
N ALA A 880 19.20 -62.30 73.70
CA ALA A 880 20.43 -62.19 74.47
C ALA A 880 21.58 -63.10 73.96
N TRP A 881 21.26 -64.25 73.35
CA TRP A 881 22.24 -65.21 72.81
C TRP A 881 22.31 -65.24 71.28
N LEU A 882 21.48 -64.47 70.57
CA LEU A 882 21.47 -64.41 69.11
C LEU A 882 21.78 -62.99 68.64
N ASN A 883 22.86 -62.83 67.87
CA ASN A 883 23.18 -61.53 67.26
C ASN A 883 22.69 -61.50 65.81
N LEU A 884 21.79 -60.58 65.47
CA LEU A 884 21.19 -60.52 64.13
C LEU A 884 22.17 -59.89 63.12
N ASP A 885 22.28 -60.51 61.96
CA ASP A 885 23.12 -60.05 60.86
C ASP A 885 22.68 -58.64 60.41
N GLY A 886 23.64 -57.79 60.05
CA GLY A 886 23.36 -56.45 59.49
C GLY A 886 23.17 -55.32 60.51
N GLY A 887 23.14 -55.60 61.83
CA GLY A 887 23.13 -54.53 62.85
C GLY A 887 22.68 -54.92 64.25
N ASP A 888 22.37 -56.19 64.51
CA ASP A 888 21.90 -56.71 65.80
C ASP A 888 20.74 -55.92 66.43
N ASN A 889 19.73 -55.59 65.63
CA ASN A 889 18.56 -54.83 66.04
C ASN A 889 17.30 -55.71 66.03
N VAL A 890 16.74 -55.98 67.22
CA VAL A 890 15.51 -56.76 67.37
C VAL A 890 14.28 -56.12 66.71
N ASN A 891 14.34 -54.86 66.26
CA ASN A 891 13.25 -54.22 65.54
C ASN A 891 13.16 -54.54 64.05
N ASP A 892 14.19 -55.19 63.50
CA ASP A 892 14.15 -55.74 62.13
C ASP A 892 13.29 -57.01 61.99
N LEU A 893 12.81 -57.57 63.12
CA LEU A 893 11.90 -58.71 63.14
C LEU A 893 10.46 -58.30 63.47
N PRO A 894 9.45 -58.78 62.72
CA PRO A 894 8.05 -58.62 63.09
C PRO A 894 7.72 -59.41 64.36
N THR A 895 6.65 -59.05 65.05
CA THR A 895 6.16 -59.80 66.22
C THR A 895 5.47 -61.11 65.78
N CYS A 896 5.72 -62.20 66.51
CA CYS A 896 4.96 -63.46 66.48
C CYS A 896 3.75 -63.42 67.43
#